data_AF-A0A7J7ITN7-F1
#
_entry.id   AF-A0A7J7ITN7-F1
#
_cell.length_a   1.000
_cell.length_b   1.000
_cell.length_c   1.000
_cell.angle_alpha   90.00
_cell.angle_beta   90.00
_cell.angle_gamma   90.00
#
_symmetry.space_group_name_H-M   'P 1'
#
loop_
_entity.id
_entity.type
_entity.pdbx_description
1 polymer ?
#
loop_
_entity_poly.entity_id
_entity_poly.type
_entity_poly.pdbx_seq_one_letter_code
_entity_poly.pdbx_strand_id
1 'polypeptide(L)'
;MHGTCIETPPQHVPGSDAPYLFSFYHDIANHPEVVDLGNLIVSRTKDILTKIQRYLMRWAKHRPVWVPDKQQRAERWQSKQKVELVERYDDKLIFYTSVIERMNGTPPHHPVNCVQLCLGSLVAKSRLLSAIAYVKEKRENLDKQPESLDSLKYCLGEIAEVRRTQVEMEYSIRCMQEMYRTLFMYGLEVPAYQRDNCKTILTDYLDLVYHTKEVECQLIPSKQKFISFTKDHIKDFRADVFKFYNELTTEGPGTVGRDLTKGADLLVTFKHSLAELEKRQRELTLAEKLFDLPITMHTRLVKAQKELADLTKVYALYKDFTDSKLRWSDTLWINLDMKVLTDGIEELIKHMRRMPKDLRQLPLAKVVDEMMKEFRDSLPLFVDLKHEALRPRHWEQLMEKTGQSFDINPDTFTLQNVFAMELHQFKDPISDIVASAQKELSIEKGLKEIDEHWKHIKFTVVKFMKGTLDRGYILGGTEDVMVLLDEHIMNLQGMSASRFVIPFRNTVYGWEKSLSHISEVIEAWLQVQRKWMYLEGIFLGGDIRAQLPESAKRFDRIDNTFRKIQNETAKNPIIRPACHAPNRLEELRQIADGLELCQKSLNDYLNTKRNAFPRFFFISDDELLSILGSSDPKCVQEHMIKMFDNIASLEFSHPSGTGNDLIVTGMVSSEGEVMKFRGHVTAEGRVEEWMTSVLHEMKRTNRLITKEAIFYYCHQRTRVEWMLEYQGMVCLAGNQIWWTWECEDVFNRMKRSKHKSGMKDFAKKQHRQIDDLVVKVGILFASFVAVTV
;
A
#
# COMPACT_ATOMS: atom_id res chain seq x y z
N MET A 1 -51.05 130.15 16.71
CA MET A 1 -49.89 131.03 16.45
C MET A 1 -48.65 130.12 16.51
N HIS A 2 -47.78 129.93 15.51
CA HIS A 2 -47.53 130.60 14.22
C HIS A 2 -47.46 132.14 14.27
N GLY A 3 -46.49 132.70 13.55
CA GLY A 3 -46.51 134.10 13.12
C GLY A 3 -46.79 134.17 11.61
N THR A 4 -47.81 134.81 11.05
CA THR A 4 -49.07 135.42 11.55
C THR A 4 -49.01 136.47 12.66
N CYS A 5 -49.04 136.11 13.95
CA CYS A 5 -48.71 137.06 15.02
C CYS A 5 -47.25 137.54 14.89
N ILE A 6 -47.11 138.80 14.49
CA ILE A 6 -45.85 139.55 14.47
C ILE A 6 -45.65 140.07 15.90
N GLU A 7 -44.50 139.79 16.53
CA GLU A 7 -44.10 140.52 17.74
C GLU A 7 -43.92 141.99 17.37
N THR A 8 -44.66 142.89 18.01
CA THR A 8 -44.54 144.32 17.79
C THR A 8 -43.10 144.75 18.17
N PRO A 9 -42.24 145.16 17.22
CA PRO A 9 -40.87 145.52 17.55
C PRO A 9 -40.93 146.75 18.47
N PRO A 10 -40.33 146.68 19.66
CA PRO A 10 -40.63 147.66 20.68
C PRO A 10 -39.97 148.99 20.33
N GLN A 11 -40.80 150.02 20.16
CA GLN A 11 -40.38 151.32 19.67
C GLN A 11 -39.73 152.16 20.76
N HIS A 12 -38.73 152.96 20.38
CA HIS A 12 -38.16 153.97 21.26
C HIS A 12 -38.74 155.36 20.94
N VAL A 13 -39.20 156.05 21.98
CA VAL A 13 -39.84 157.37 21.92
C VAL A 13 -39.14 158.28 22.93
N PRO A 14 -38.83 159.55 22.62
CA PRO A 14 -37.89 160.35 23.43
C PRO A 14 -38.32 160.49 24.90
N GLY A 15 -37.50 159.97 25.83
CA GLY A 15 -37.70 160.09 27.28
C GLY A 15 -37.44 158.83 28.13
N SER A 16 -37.04 157.71 27.53
CA SER A 16 -36.74 156.43 28.20
C SER A 16 -35.55 155.73 27.52
N ASP A 17 -34.97 154.72 28.17
CA ASP A 17 -33.96 153.82 27.61
C ASP A 17 -34.47 152.38 27.32
N ALA A 18 -35.72 152.02 27.70
CA ALA A 18 -36.21 150.62 27.65
C ALA A 18 -37.55 150.36 26.87
N PRO A 19 -37.83 149.11 26.41
CA PRO A 19 -38.84 148.75 25.38
C PRO A 19 -40.10 147.98 25.90
N TYR A 20 -41.15 147.73 25.08
CA TYR A 20 -42.50 147.25 25.52
C TYR A 20 -43.32 146.30 24.57
N LEU A 21 -44.20 145.38 25.08
CA LEU A 21 -45.01 144.35 24.33
C LEU A 21 -46.34 143.85 25.06
N PHE A 22 -47.18 142.98 24.42
CA PHE A 22 -48.55 142.51 24.85
C PHE A 22 -48.88 141.00 24.59
N SER A 23 -49.92 140.38 25.23
CA SER A 23 -50.35 138.94 25.04
C SER A 23 -51.78 138.56 25.57
N PHE A 24 -52.30 137.34 25.27
CA PHE A 24 -53.66 136.81 25.60
C PHE A 24 -53.72 135.27 25.91
N TYR A 25 -53.48 134.79 27.13
CA TYR A 25 -53.52 133.33 27.45
C TYR A 25 -54.77 132.82 28.19
N HIS A 26 -55.36 133.61 29.09
CA HIS A 26 -56.17 133.06 30.19
C HIS A 26 -57.59 132.61 29.77
N ASP A 27 -58.21 133.27 28.80
CA ASP A 27 -59.60 133.05 28.41
C ASP A 27 -59.85 131.70 27.72
N ILE A 28 -58.80 131.15 27.09
CA ILE A 28 -58.88 129.92 26.27
C ILE A 28 -59.01 128.67 27.17
N ALA A 29 -58.35 128.65 28.33
CA ALA A 29 -58.28 127.48 29.19
C ALA A 29 -59.61 127.15 29.91
N ASN A 30 -60.46 128.16 30.11
CA ASN A 30 -61.74 128.04 30.83
C ASN A 30 -62.95 127.89 29.89
N HIS A 31 -62.75 127.72 28.57
CA HIS A 31 -63.86 127.56 27.63
C HIS A 31 -64.51 126.16 27.80
N PRO A 32 -65.85 126.04 27.94
CA PRO A 32 -66.50 124.77 28.30
C PRO A 32 -66.14 123.58 27.39
N GLU A 33 -65.98 123.84 26.10
CA GLU A 33 -65.64 122.85 25.07
C GLU A 33 -64.34 122.09 25.37
N VAL A 34 -63.37 122.72 26.05
CA VAL A 34 -62.08 122.13 26.41
C VAL A 34 -62.23 121.01 27.43
N VAL A 35 -63.22 121.12 28.33
CA VAL A 35 -63.48 120.10 29.37
C VAL A 35 -64.25 118.90 28.80
N ASP A 36 -65.25 119.14 27.95
CA ASP A 36 -66.02 118.08 27.30
C ASP A 36 -65.16 117.22 26.35
N LEU A 37 -64.19 117.85 25.67
CA LEU A 37 -63.18 117.15 24.85
C LEU A 37 -62.39 116.10 25.65
N GLY A 38 -62.06 116.38 26.92
CA GLY A 38 -61.30 115.46 27.77
C GLY A 38 -62.04 114.14 28.05
N ASN A 39 -63.33 114.23 28.39
CA ASN A 39 -64.16 113.05 28.70
C ASN A 39 -64.44 112.19 27.45
N LEU A 40 -64.59 112.83 26.28
CA LEU A 40 -64.86 112.13 25.03
C LEU A 40 -63.72 111.18 24.60
N ILE A 41 -62.46 111.52 24.91
CA ILE A 41 -61.27 110.75 24.52
C ILE A 41 -61.25 109.36 25.17
N VAL A 42 -61.47 109.27 26.49
CA VAL A 42 -61.31 108.02 27.25
C VAL A 42 -62.28 106.92 26.79
N SER A 43 -63.51 107.31 26.46
CA SER A 43 -64.53 106.38 25.94
C SER A 43 -64.14 105.79 24.58
N ARG A 44 -63.57 106.62 23.68
CA ARG A 44 -63.16 106.18 22.34
C ARG A 44 -62.03 105.13 22.37
N THR A 45 -61.12 105.19 23.34
CA THR A 45 -59.94 104.30 23.39
C THR A 45 -60.31 102.81 23.60
N LYS A 46 -61.31 102.49 24.44
CA LYS A 46 -61.73 101.10 24.66
C LYS A 46 -62.34 100.45 23.40
N ASP A 47 -63.18 101.20 22.70
CA ASP A 47 -63.92 100.72 21.52
C ASP A 47 -62.99 100.40 20.31
N ILE A 48 -61.77 100.96 20.30
CA ILE A 48 -60.74 100.69 19.28
C ILE A 48 -60.18 99.26 19.41
N LEU A 49 -59.77 98.85 20.61
CA LEU A 49 -59.05 97.59 20.81
C LEU A 49 -59.90 96.37 20.39
N THR A 50 -61.20 96.40 20.71
CA THR A 50 -62.19 95.36 20.34
C THR A 50 -62.49 95.31 18.82
N LYS A 51 -62.12 96.36 18.07
CA LYS A 51 -62.20 96.39 16.60
C LYS A 51 -60.91 95.85 15.96
N ILE A 52 -59.74 96.16 16.54
CA ILE A 52 -58.43 95.61 16.11
C ILE A 52 -58.42 94.07 16.14
N GLN A 53 -58.83 93.44 17.25
CA GLN A 53 -58.82 91.97 17.36
C GLN A 53 -59.69 91.27 16.30
N ARG A 54 -60.88 91.82 16.00
CA ARG A 54 -61.77 91.29 14.95
C ARG A 54 -61.20 91.45 13.54
N TYR A 55 -60.37 92.46 13.31
CA TYR A 55 -59.67 92.62 12.03
C TYR A 55 -58.58 91.58 11.83
N LEU A 56 -57.73 91.33 12.84
CA LEU A 56 -56.62 90.37 12.77
C LEU A 56 -57.07 88.95 12.39
N MET A 57 -58.21 88.49 12.92
CA MET A 57 -58.81 87.19 12.57
C MET A 57 -59.01 86.99 11.06
N ARG A 58 -59.29 88.06 10.29
CA ARG A 58 -59.54 87.98 8.84
C ARG A 58 -58.30 87.61 8.02
N TRP A 59 -57.11 87.76 8.58
CA TRP A 59 -55.84 87.47 7.90
C TRP A 59 -55.43 86.00 7.95
N ALA A 60 -56.08 85.15 8.77
CA ALA A 60 -55.75 83.73 8.91
C ALA A 60 -55.75 82.95 7.57
N LYS A 61 -56.51 83.42 6.56
CA LYS A 61 -56.52 82.88 5.19
C LYS A 61 -55.20 83.08 4.41
N HIS A 62 -54.36 84.05 4.79
CA HIS A 62 -53.05 84.32 4.17
C HIS A 62 -51.89 83.56 4.82
N ARG A 63 -52.15 82.72 5.83
CA ARG A 63 -51.17 81.88 6.54
C ARG A 63 -50.18 81.11 5.64
N PRO A 64 -50.51 80.66 4.40
CA PRO A 64 -49.53 80.06 3.50
C PRO A 64 -48.36 80.98 3.08
N VAL A 65 -48.49 82.30 3.18
CA VAL A 65 -47.38 83.25 2.93
C VAL A 65 -46.56 83.50 4.19
N TRP A 66 -47.20 83.37 5.36
CA TRP A 66 -46.64 83.67 6.68
C TRP A 66 -45.93 82.46 7.31
N VAL A 67 -45.09 81.77 6.53
CA VAL A 67 -44.20 80.70 7.01
C VAL A 67 -42.83 81.32 7.30
N PRO A 68 -42.21 81.08 8.48
CA PRO A 68 -40.92 81.70 8.83
C PRO A 68 -39.81 81.38 7.84
N ASP A 69 -39.70 80.10 7.46
CA ASP A 69 -38.75 79.62 6.46
C ASP A 69 -39.46 79.43 5.11
N LYS A 70 -39.30 80.43 4.23
CA LYS A 70 -39.79 80.40 2.85
C LYS A 70 -38.92 79.49 1.96
N GLN A 71 -37.63 79.36 2.26
CA GLN A 71 -36.64 78.72 1.41
C GLN A 71 -36.77 77.19 1.47
N GLN A 72 -36.76 76.61 2.67
CA GLN A 72 -36.98 75.17 2.87
C GLN A 72 -38.31 74.70 2.28
N ARG A 73 -39.32 75.58 2.21
CA ARG A 73 -40.60 75.28 1.57
C ARG A 73 -40.52 75.28 0.04
N ALA A 74 -39.72 76.15 -0.56
CA ALA A 74 -39.44 76.13 -1.99
C ALA A 74 -38.63 74.88 -2.38
N GLU A 75 -37.58 74.56 -1.63
CA GLU A 75 -36.74 73.37 -1.80
C GLU A 75 -37.56 72.07 -1.69
N ARG A 76 -38.45 71.96 -0.69
CA ARG A 76 -39.39 70.82 -0.51
C ARG A 76 -40.49 70.73 -1.58
N TRP A 77 -40.65 71.75 -2.42
CA TRP A 77 -41.53 71.71 -3.59
C TRP A 77 -40.75 71.36 -4.85
N GLN A 78 -39.56 71.93 -5.05
CA GLN A 78 -38.65 71.58 -6.15
C GLN A 78 -38.27 70.09 -6.09
N SER A 79 -37.94 69.55 -4.92
CA SER A 79 -37.61 68.12 -4.75
C SER A 79 -38.78 67.15 -5.00
N LYS A 80 -40.00 67.67 -5.25
CA LYS A 80 -41.16 66.89 -5.68
C LYS A 80 -41.47 67.04 -7.18
N GLN A 81 -40.81 67.95 -7.89
CA GLN A 81 -40.87 68.03 -9.34
C GLN A 81 -39.92 67.00 -9.94
N LYS A 82 -40.48 65.95 -10.57
CA LYS A 82 -39.67 64.93 -11.28
C LYS A 82 -39.13 65.41 -12.65
N VAL A 83 -39.62 66.54 -13.15
CA VAL A 83 -39.20 67.19 -14.42
C VAL A 83 -39.33 68.70 -14.24
N GLU A 84 -38.32 69.48 -14.63
CA GLU A 84 -38.32 70.94 -14.51
C GLU A 84 -39.08 71.64 -15.66
N LEU A 85 -40.37 71.35 -15.78
CA LEU A 85 -41.29 72.03 -16.70
C LEU A 85 -41.56 73.48 -16.25
N VAL A 86 -41.22 74.46 -17.10
CA VAL A 86 -41.37 75.90 -16.83
C VAL A 86 -42.80 76.27 -16.46
N GLU A 87 -43.79 75.67 -17.12
CA GLU A 87 -45.24 75.81 -16.86
C GLU A 87 -45.61 75.64 -15.38
N ARG A 88 -44.97 74.71 -14.67
CA ARG A 88 -45.26 74.43 -13.25
C ARG A 88 -44.67 75.47 -12.29
N TYR A 89 -43.62 76.17 -12.72
CA TYR A 89 -43.14 77.37 -12.04
C TYR A 89 -44.06 78.56 -12.36
N ASP A 90 -44.53 78.67 -13.60
CA ASP A 90 -45.52 79.67 -14.04
C ASP A 90 -46.81 79.57 -13.20
N ASP A 91 -47.45 78.39 -13.10
CA ASP A 91 -48.60 78.10 -12.21
C ASP A 91 -48.40 78.61 -10.77
N LYS A 92 -47.18 78.46 -10.23
CA LYS A 92 -46.85 78.93 -8.88
C LYS A 92 -46.63 80.43 -8.81
N LEU A 93 -46.07 81.03 -9.84
CA LEU A 93 -45.95 82.48 -9.94
C LEU A 93 -47.33 83.12 -10.13
N ILE A 94 -48.23 82.58 -10.97
CA ILE A 94 -49.65 82.99 -11.05
C ILE A 94 -50.32 82.89 -9.68
N PHE A 95 -50.17 81.76 -8.98
CA PHE A 95 -50.75 81.60 -7.64
C PHE A 95 -50.25 82.67 -6.66
N TYR A 96 -48.93 82.88 -6.57
CA TYR A 96 -48.37 83.86 -5.63
C TYR A 96 -48.65 85.31 -6.05
N THR A 97 -48.60 85.64 -7.34
CA THR A 97 -48.98 86.95 -7.89
C THR A 97 -50.44 87.25 -7.55
N SER A 98 -51.37 86.31 -7.76
CA SER A 98 -52.78 86.51 -7.37
C SER A 98 -52.96 86.71 -5.85
N VAL A 99 -52.06 86.20 -5.02
CA VAL A 99 -52.07 86.42 -3.55
C VAL A 99 -51.43 87.76 -3.20
N ILE A 100 -50.39 88.18 -3.92
CA ILE A 100 -49.75 89.50 -3.80
C ILE A 100 -50.72 90.60 -4.23
N GLU A 101 -51.41 90.46 -5.36
CA GLU A 101 -52.49 91.37 -5.80
C GLU A 101 -53.61 91.47 -4.75
N ARG A 102 -54.02 90.34 -4.18
CA ARG A 102 -55.02 90.32 -3.08
C ARG A 102 -54.52 90.91 -1.76
N MET A 103 -53.21 91.03 -1.54
CA MET A 103 -52.62 91.72 -0.39
C MET A 103 -52.33 93.20 -0.67
N ASN A 104 -51.94 93.56 -1.89
CA ASN A 104 -51.75 94.94 -2.34
C ASN A 104 -53.10 95.67 -2.50
N GLY A 105 -54.15 94.93 -2.87
CA GLY A 105 -55.54 95.40 -2.90
C GLY A 105 -56.21 95.50 -1.52
N THR A 106 -55.57 94.99 -0.45
CA THR A 106 -55.91 95.41 0.92
C THR A 106 -55.05 96.61 1.30
N PRO A 107 -55.63 97.73 1.77
CA PRO A 107 -54.85 98.94 2.06
C PRO A 107 -53.74 98.65 3.09
N PRO A 108 -52.52 99.17 2.90
CA PRO A 108 -51.35 98.85 3.73
C PRO A 108 -51.47 99.33 5.19
N HIS A 109 -52.52 100.09 5.47
CA HIS A 109 -52.88 100.62 6.77
C HIS A 109 -54.37 100.34 7.00
N HIS A 110 -54.70 99.67 8.11
CA HIS A 110 -56.08 99.59 8.59
C HIS A 110 -56.25 100.51 9.80
N PRO A 111 -56.82 101.72 9.64
CA PRO A 111 -57.05 102.62 10.75
C PRO A 111 -58.22 102.10 11.60
N VAL A 112 -57.98 101.93 12.89
CA VAL A 112 -59.03 101.65 13.87
C VAL A 112 -59.12 102.87 14.80
N ASN A 113 -59.95 103.82 14.37
CA ASN A 113 -59.99 105.21 14.82
C ASN A 113 -58.57 105.84 14.86
N CYS A 114 -57.89 105.86 16.03
CA CYS A 114 -56.60 106.52 16.24
C CYS A 114 -55.38 105.58 16.30
N VAL A 115 -55.51 104.31 15.87
CA VAL A 115 -54.40 103.33 15.84
C VAL A 115 -54.28 102.70 14.45
N GLN A 116 -53.05 102.54 13.97
CA GLN A 116 -52.69 102.13 12.61
C GLN A 116 -51.68 100.98 12.64
N LEU A 117 -51.83 99.99 11.76
CA LEU A 117 -51.04 98.76 11.71
C LEU A 117 -50.32 98.60 10.35
N CYS A 118 -49.10 98.06 10.37
CA CYS A 118 -48.19 97.93 9.20
C CYS A 118 -47.41 96.60 9.26
N LEU A 119 -47.06 95.97 8.12
CA LEU A 119 -46.27 94.72 8.02
C LEU A 119 -45.36 94.72 6.76
N GLY A 120 -44.20 94.04 6.81
CA GLY A 120 -43.10 94.14 5.82
C GLY A 120 -42.65 92.84 5.10
N SER A 121 -41.58 92.93 4.28
CA SER A 121 -41.20 91.97 3.21
C SER A 121 -39.85 91.24 3.41
N LEU A 122 -39.49 90.29 2.51
CA LEU A 122 -38.10 89.86 2.13
C LEU A 122 -38.07 88.73 1.05
N VAL A 123 -36.90 88.53 0.39
CA VAL A 123 -36.69 88.09 -1.03
C VAL A 123 -35.69 86.89 -1.18
N ALA A 124 -35.41 86.39 -2.41
CA ALA A 124 -34.54 85.24 -2.80
C ALA A 124 -33.74 85.49 -4.12
N LYS A 125 -32.83 84.57 -4.55
CA LYS A 125 -32.10 84.43 -5.87
C LYS A 125 -31.10 83.23 -5.75
N SER A 126 -30.45 82.57 -6.73
CA SER A 126 -30.51 82.43 -8.22
C SER A 126 -29.53 81.31 -8.71
N ARG A 127 -29.68 80.70 -9.91
CA ARG A 127 -28.79 79.62 -10.46
C ARG A 127 -28.54 79.79 -11.99
N LEU A 128 -27.32 80.08 -12.46
CA LEU A 128 -27.02 80.29 -13.91
C LEU A 128 -25.60 79.92 -14.40
N LEU A 129 -24.56 80.09 -13.57
CA LEU A 129 -23.18 80.29 -14.05
C LEU A 129 -22.54 79.11 -14.83
N SER A 130 -23.09 77.90 -14.79
CA SER A 130 -22.49 76.70 -15.38
C SER A 130 -22.57 76.62 -16.91
N ALA A 131 -23.66 77.08 -17.53
CA ALA A 131 -23.90 76.87 -18.96
C ALA A 131 -22.91 77.63 -19.88
N ILE A 132 -22.40 78.78 -19.41
CA ILE A 132 -21.53 79.67 -20.19
C ILE A 132 -20.10 79.14 -20.32
N ALA A 133 -19.64 78.30 -19.38
CA ALA A 133 -18.28 77.74 -19.40
C ALA A 133 -18.10 76.73 -20.56
N TYR A 134 -19.04 75.81 -20.72
CA TYR A 134 -18.99 74.71 -21.69
C TYR A 134 -18.82 75.19 -23.15
N VAL A 135 -19.51 76.26 -23.54
CA VAL A 135 -19.46 76.81 -24.91
C VAL A 135 -18.10 77.43 -25.26
N LYS A 136 -17.33 77.90 -24.26
CA LYS A 136 -15.99 78.44 -24.48
C LYS A 136 -14.94 77.33 -24.62
N GLU A 137 -14.96 76.36 -23.71
CA GLU A 137 -13.99 75.26 -23.65
C GLU A 137 -13.94 74.44 -24.95
N LYS A 138 -15.09 74.14 -25.55
CA LYS A 138 -15.14 73.41 -26.83
C LYS A 138 -14.74 74.26 -28.04
N ARG A 139 -14.81 75.60 -27.97
CA ARG A 139 -14.34 76.49 -29.04
C ARG A 139 -12.81 76.55 -29.10
N GLU A 140 -12.16 76.78 -27.95
CA GLU A 140 -10.69 76.87 -27.84
C GLU A 140 -9.94 75.57 -28.22
N ASN A 141 -10.65 74.44 -28.31
CA ASN A 141 -10.09 73.16 -28.74
C ASN A 141 -10.23 72.88 -30.25
N LEU A 142 -11.15 73.55 -30.96
CA LEU A 142 -11.32 73.39 -32.41
C LEU A 142 -10.38 74.27 -33.24
N ASP A 143 -9.89 75.38 -32.69
CA ASP A 143 -9.02 76.34 -33.38
C ASP A 143 -7.54 75.85 -33.57
N LYS A 144 -7.22 74.63 -33.11
CA LYS A 144 -5.87 74.05 -33.16
C LYS A 144 -5.67 73.27 -34.46
N GLN A 145 -4.83 73.77 -35.38
CA GLN A 145 -4.50 73.06 -36.62
C GLN A 145 -3.69 71.77 -36.34
N PRO A 146 -4.08 70.61 -36.90
CA PRO A 146 -3.40 69.34 -36.63
C PRO A 146 -2.21 69.09 -37.59
N GLU A 147 -0.99 69.21 -37.08
CA GLU A 147 0.25 68.90 -37.82
C GLU A 147 0.59 67.39 -37.84
N SER A 148 -0.11 66.56 -37.05
CA SER A 148 0.22 65.14 -36.86
C SER A 148 -1.00 64.21 -37.00
N LEU A 149 -0.75 62.93 -37.27
CA LEU A 149 -1.82 61.94 -37.43
C LEU A 149 -2.61 61.70 -36.13
N ASP A 150 -2.03 61.98 -34.95
CA ASP A 150 -2.71 61.90 -33.65
C ASP A 150 -3.46 63.17 -33.26
N SER A 151 -2.97 64.36 -33.65
CA SER A 151 -3.77 65.58 -33.53
C SER A 151 -4.98 65.57 -34.48
N LEU A 152 -4.83 64.99 -35.68
CA LEU A 152 -5.94 64.75 -36.60
C LEU A 152 -7.00 63.79 -36.01
N LYS A 153 -6.60 62.73 -35.29
CA LYS A 153 -7.53 61.87 -34.53
C LYS A 153 -8.31 62.67 -33.49
N TYR A 154 -7.61 63.52 -32.73
CA TYR A 154 -8.21 64.29 -31.64
C TYR A 154 -9.28 65.27 -32.16
N CYS A 155 -8.95 66.08 -33.16
CA CYS A 155 -9.91 67.03 -33.74
C CYS A 155 -11.13 66.32 -34.37
N LEU A 156 -10.95 65.16 -35.00
CA LEU A 156 -12.06 64.37 -35.54
C LEU A 156 -12.94 63.73 -34.44
N GLY A 157 -12.37 63.42 -33.27
CA GLY A 157 -13.12 62.99 -32.09
C GLY A 157 -14.02 64.09 -31.53
N GLU A 158 -13.47 65.29 -31.34
CA GLU A 158 -14.22 66.46 -30.88
C GLU A 158 -15.37 66.85 -31.83
N ILE A 159 -15.13 66.85 -33.15
CA ILE A 159 -16.17 67.07 -34.18
C ILE A 159 -17.32 66.04 -34.06
N ALA A 160 -17.00 64.78 -33.77
CA ALA A 160 -18.00 63.73 -33.59
C ALA A 160 -18.77 63.85 -32.27
N GLU A 161 -18.13 64.33 -31.21
CA GLU A 161 -18.77 64.57 -29.91
C GLU A 161 -19.76 65.75 -29.96
N VAL A 162 -19.34 66.88 -30.53
CA VAL A 162 -20.21 68.07 -30.74
C VAL A 162 -21.46 67.70 -31.55
N ARG A 163 -21.30 66.92 -32.62
CA ARG A 163 -22.43 66.39 -33.43
C ARG A 163 -23.36 65.48 -32.63
N ARG A 164 -22.84 64.65 -31.72
CA ARG A 164 -23.66 63.76 -30.88
C ARG A 164 -24.51 64.55 -29.88
N THR A 165 -23.95 65.58 -29.26
CA THR A 165 -24.62 66.36 -28.20
C THR A 165 -25.49 67.51 -28.70
N GLN A 166 -25.43 67.84 -30.00
CA GLN A 166 -26.06 69.05 -30.56
C GLN A 166 -27.53 69.22 -30.17
N VAL A 167 -28.36 68.20 -30.39
CA VAL A 167 -29.82 68.28 -30.15
C VAL A 167 -30.15 68.46 -28.67
N GLU A 168 -29.39 67.82 -27.78
CA GLU A 168 -29.58 67.93 -26.32
C GLU A 168 -29.18 69.32 -25.81
N MET A 169 -28.08 69.86 -26.34
CA MET A 169 -27.59 71.20 -25.99
C MET A 169 -28.49 72.32 -26.53
N GLU A 170 -28.96 72.23 -27.77
CA GLU A 170 -29.94 73.18 -28.32
C GLU A 170 -31.24 73.17 -27.50
N TYR A 171 -31.76 71.99 -27.15
CA TYR A 171 -32.95 71.85 -26.31
C TYR A 171 -32.74 72.48 -24.92
N SER A 172 -31.61 72.18 -24.26
CA SER A 172 -31.24 72.74 -22.95
C SER A 172 -31.16 74.28 -22.99
N ILE A 173 -30.54 74.85 -24.03
CA ILE A 173 -30.45 76.30 -24.23
C ILE A 173 -31.84 76.92 -24.43
N ARG A 174 -32.73 76.29 -25.22
CA ARG A 174 -34.12 76.75 -25.39
C ARG A 174 -34.92 76.73 -24.08
N CYS A 175 -34.80 75.67 -23.29
CA CYS A 175 -35.45 75.61 -21.97
C CYS A 175 -34.95 76.71 -21.03
N MET A 176 -33.64 77.00 -21.02
CA MET A 176 -33.10 78.12 -20.25
C MET A 176 -33.62 79.48 -20.74
N GLN A 177 -33.73 79.71 -22.06
CA GLN A 177 -34.31 80.94 -22.61
C GLN A 177 -35.76 81.15 -22.14
N GLU A 178 -36.58 80.10 -22.12
CA GLU A 178 -37.96 80.17 -21.62
C GLU A 178 -38.04 80.41 -20.11
N MET A 179 -37.15 79.81 -19.31
CA MET A 179 -37.06 80.12 -17.88
C MET A 179 -36.78 81.60 -17.64
N TYR A 180 -35.85 82.22 -18.39
CA TYR A 180 -35.59 83.65 -18.28
C TYR A 180 -36.74 84.50 -18.80
N ARG A 181 -37.43 84.09 -19.88
CA ARG A 181 -38.65 84.75 -20.35
C ARG A 181 -39.70 84.82 -19.24
N THR A 182 -39.97 83.71 -18.54
CA THR A 182 -40.91 83.68 -17.42
C THR A 182 -40.45 84.53 -16.24
N LEU A 183 -39.15 84.54 -15.90
CA LEU A 183 -38.60 85.46 -14.87
C LEU A 183 -38.86 86.94 -15.23
N PHE A 184 -38.69 87.32 -16.51
CA PHE A 184 -38.99 88.67 -16.98
C PHE A 184 -40.49 89.02 -16.95
N MET A 185 -41.39 88.08 -17.29
CA MET A 185 -42.85 88.31 -17.24
C MET A 185 -43.34 88.69 -15.84
N TYR A 186 -42.78 88.07 -14.78
CA TYR A 186 -43.13 88.38 -13.39
C TYR A 186 -42.27 89.50 -12.76
N GLY A 187 -41.55 90.29 -13.57
CA GLY A 187 -40.80 91.45 -13.11
C GLY A 187 -39.65 91.14 -12.14
N LEU A 188 -39.16 89.89 -12.12
CA LEU A 188 -38.09 89.48 -11.23
C LEU A 188 -36.75 90.02 -11.76
N GLU A 189 -36.03 90.77 -10.92
CA GLU A 189 -34.75 91.37 -11.29
C GLU A 189 -33.70 90.33 -11.70
N VAL A 190 -33.31 90.38 -12.97
CA VAL A 190 -32.17 89.63 -13.54
C VAL A 190 -31.07 90.62 -13.94
N PRO A 191 -29.81 90.43 -13.49
CA PRO A 191 -28.67 91.29 -13.86
C PRO A 191 -28.48 91.40 -15.37
N ALA A 192 -28.03 92.56 -15.86
CA ALA A 192 -27.90 92.84 -17.29
C ALA A 192 -27.07 91.78 -18.04
N TYR A 193 -25.91 91.39 -17.51
CA TYR A 193 -25.05 90.37 -18.14
C TYR A 193 -25.77 89.02 -18.33
N GLN A 194 -26.70 88.65 -17.44
CA GLN A 194 -27.46 87.42 -17.56
C GLN A 194 -28.55 87.53 -18.64
N ARG A 195 -29.19 88.69 -18.74
CA ARG A 195 -30.21 89.01 -19.76
C ARG A 195 -29.64 88.95 -21.17
N ASP A 196 -28.43 89.49 -21.36
CA ASP A 196 -27.86 89.62 -22.70
C ASP A 196 -27.17 88.31 -23.13
N ASN A 197 -26.42 87.66 -22.24
CA ASN A 197 -25.88 86.31 -22.51
C ASN A 197 -26.99 85.29 -22.81
N CYS A 198 -28.16 85.39 -22.16
CA CYS A 198 -29.30 84.50 -22.45
C CYS A 198 -29.87 84.68 -23.88
N LYS A 199 -29.68 85.86 -24.49
CA LYS A 199 -30.05 86.09 -25.90
C LYS A 199 -28.97 85.56 -26.85
N THR A 200 -27.68 85.79 -26.56
CA THR A 200 -26.58 85.44 -27.48
C THR A 200 -26.23 83.96 -27.45
N ILE A 201 -26.37 83.26 -26.31
CA ILE A 201 -25.82 81.90 -26.11
C ILE A 201 -26.29 80.86 -27.15
N LEU A 202 -27.48 81.03 -27.74
CA LEU A 202 -27.94 80.18 -28.83
C LEU A 202 -27.19 80.47 -30.14
N THR A 203 -26.97 81.74 -30.46
CA THR A 203 -26.15 82.19 -31.60
C THR A 203 -24.70 81.76 -31.41
N ASP A 204 -24.13 82.00 -30.22
CA ASP A 204 -22.76 81.63 -29.85
C ASP A 204 -22.50 80.12 -29.99
N TYR A 205 -23.54 79.30 -29.80
CA TYR A 205 -23.54 77.84 -30.00
C TYR A 205 -23.76 77.42 -31.46
N LEU A 206 -24.68 78.05 -32.19
CA LEU A 206 -24.90 77.78 -33.62
C LEU A 206 -23.66 78.15 -34.46
N ASP A 207 -22.96 79.23 -34.11
CA ASP A 207 -21.68 79.62 -34.71
C ASP A 207 -20.58 78.60 -34.41
N LEU A 208 -20.62 77.93 -33.25
CA LEU A 208 -19.69 76.83 -32.91
C LEU A 208 -19.97 75.60 -33.78
N VAL A 209 -21.24 75.24 -33.98
CA VAL A 209 -21.66 74.15 -34.88
C VAL A 209 -21.28 74.45 -36.33
N TYR A 210 -21.41 75.71 -36.78
CA TYR A 210 -20.99 76.13 -38.12
C TYR A 210 -19.47 76.01 -38.30
N HIS A 211 -18.69 76.56 -37.37
CA HIS A 211 -17.22 76.47 -37.35
C HIS A 211 -16.71 75.02 -37.35
N THR A 212 -17.31 74.16 -36.53
CA THR A 212 -17.03 72.71 -36.49
C THR A 212 -17.16 72.07 -37.88
N LYS A 213 -18.15 72.51 -38.67
CA LYS A 213 -18.43 72.01 -40.02
C LYS A 213 -17.50 72.60 -41.09
N GLU A 214 -17.03 73.83 -40.89
CA GLU A 214 -16.02 74.44 -41.76
C GLU A 214 -14.66 73.74 -41.60
N VAL A 215 -14.21 73.52 -40.37
CA VAL A 215 -12.99 72.74 -40.06
C VAL A 215 -13.07 71.32 -40.63
N GLU A 216 -14.24 70.66 -40.52
CA GLU A 216 -14.47 69.34 -41.12
C GLU A 216 -14.27 69.34 -42.65
N CYS A 217 -14.76 70.38 -43.35
CA CYS A 217 -14.55 70.55 -44.78
C CYS A 217 -13.07 70.79 -45.14
N GLN A 218 -12.34 71.59 -44.35
CA GLN A 218 -10.91 71.83 -44.56
C GLN A 218 -10.06 70.56 -44.41
N LEU A 219 -10.50 69.58 -43.62
CA LEU A 219 -9.78 68.30 -43.38
C LEU A 219 -10.01 67.22 -44.46
N ILE A 220 -10.91 67.44 -45.44
CA ILE A 220 -11.23 66.45 -46.49
C ILE A 220 -9.99 66.05 -47.34
N PRO A 221 -9.13 66.98 -47.84
CA PRO A 221 -7.96 66.60 -48.66
C PRO A 221 -6.94 65.78 -47.86
N SER A 222 -6.78 66.07 -46.57
CA SER A 222 -5.90 65.34 -45.67
C SER A 222 -6.40 63.91 -45.43
N LYS A 223 -7.71 63.72 -45.20
CA LYS A 223 -8.31 62.37 -45.11
C LYS A 223 -8.01 61.53 -46.35
N GLN A 224 -8.15 62.09 -47.55
CA GLN A 224 -7.91 61.35 -48.80
C GLN A 224 -6.46 60.86 -48.94
N LYS A 225 -5.46 61.69 -48.58
CA LYS A 225 -4.04 61.30 -48.59
C LYS A 225 -3.71 60.19 -47.59
N PHE A 226 -4.28 60.25 -46.38
CA PHE A 226 -4.06 59.19 -45.39
C PHE A 226 -4.81 57.89 -45.74
N ILE A 227 -5.95 57.96 -46.45
CA ILE A 227 -6.66 56.78 -46.96
C ILE A 227 -5.83 56.03 -48.03
N SER A 228 -5.13 56.72 -48.93
CA SER A 228 -4.23 56.04 -49.89
C SER A 228 -3.04 55.41 -49.17
N PHE A 229 -2.37 56.16 -48.29
CA PHE A 229 -1.21 55.69 -47.54
C PHE A 229 -1.53 54.45 -46.67
N THR A 230 -2.71 54.43 -46.04
CA THR A 230 -3.19 53.27 -45.25
C THR A 230 -3.42 52.04 -46.13
N LYS A 231 -3.91 52.20 -47.37
CA LYS A 231 -4.13 51.08 -48.31
C LYS A 231 -2.82 50.46 -48.80
N ASP A 232 -1.80 51.27 -49.06
CA ASP A 232 -0.48 50.76 -49.43
C ASP A 232 0.19 50.04 -48.25
N HIS A 233 0.13 50.59 -47.04
CA HIS A 233 0.60 49.90 -45.83
C HIS A 233 -0.10 48.55 -45.55
N ILE A 234 -1.40 48.43 -45.86
CA ILE A 234 -2.14 47.15 -45.78
C ILE A 234 -1.64 46.15 -46.85
N LYS A 235 -1.32 46.62 -48.06
CA LYS A 235 -0.78 45.79 -49.15
C LYS A 235 0.61 45.25 -48.79
N ASP A 236 1.49 46.09 -48.28
CA ASP A 236 2.85 45.68 -47.87
C ASP A 236 2.79 44.72 -46.68
N PHE A 237 1.96 45.00 -45.68
CA PHE A 237 1.74 44.09 -44.55
C PHE A 237 1.16 42.71 -44.98
N ARG A 238 0.37 42.64 -46.07
CA ARG A 238 -0.05 41.35 -46.65
C ARG A 238 1.11 40.60 -47.31
N ALA A 239 2.11 41.29 -47.85
CA ALA A 239 3.32 40.67 -48.39
C ALA A 239 4.24 40.17 -47.26
N ASP A 240 4.46 40.98 -46.23
CA ASP A 240 5.24 40.61 -45.04
C ASP A 240 4.68 39.36 -44.34
N VAL A 241 3.35 39.33 -44.11
CA VAL A 241 2.65 38.17 -43.53
C VAL A 241 2.71 36.94 -44.44
N PHE A 242 2.82 37.09 -45.76
CA PHE A 242 3.02 35.96 -46.68
C PHE A 242 4.46 35.43 -46.64
N LYS A 243 5.46 36.31 -46.61
CA LYS A 243 6.88 35.95 -46.48
C LYS A 243 7.11 35.16 -45.18
N PHE A 244 6.67 35.72 -44.04
CA PHE A 244 6.75 35.09 -42.73
C PHE A 244 6.05 33.73 -42.66
N TYR A 245 4.86 33.58 -43.28
CA TYR A 245 4.15 32.30 -43.32
C TYR A 245 4.93 31.23 -44.10
N ASN A 246 5.56 31.60 -45.22
CA ASN A 246 6.36 30.67 -46.01
C ASN A 246 7.64 30.27 -45.26
N GLU A 247 8.35 31.25 -44.67
CA GLU A 247 9.54 31.02 -43.85
C GLU A 247 9.24 30.10 -42.65
N LEU A 248 8.11 30.30 -41.98
CA LEU A 248 7.63 29.42 -40.91
C LEU A 248 7.37 27.98 -41.40
N THR A 249 6.95 27.81 -42.66
CA THR A 249 6.63 26.51 -43.26
C THR A 249 7.89 25.77 -43.74
N THR A 250 8.94 26.47 -44.20
CA THR A 250 10.16 25.86 -44.75
C THR A 250 11.31 25.79 -43.75
N GLU A 251 11.56 26.86 -43.01
CA GLU A 251 12.73 27.06 -42.14
C GLU A 251 12.33 27.27 -40.66
N GLY A 252 11.04 27.21 -40.36
CA GLY A 252 10.51 27.37 -39.02
C GLY A 252 10.81 26.18 -38.09
N PRO A 253 10.53 26.33 -36.78
CA PRO A 253 10.83 25.32 -35.76
C PRO A 253 10.06 23.98 -35.91
N GLY A 254 9.29 23.79 -36.98
CA GLY A 254 8.68 22.50 -37.34
C GLY A 254 9.57 21.58 -38.21
N THR A 255 10.61 22.09 -38.87
CA THR A 255 11.34 21.35 -39.92
C THR A 255 12.71 20.79 -39.51
N VAL A 256 13.19 21.06 -38.28
CA VAL A 256 14.52 20.66 -37.77
C VAL A 256 14.74 19.14 -37.51
N GLY A 257 13.75 18.30 -37.76
CA GLY A 257 13.87 16.84 -37.63
C GLY A 257 14.13 16.37 -36.19
N ARG A 258 15.33 15.83 -35.93
CA ARG A 258 15.78 15.36 -34.60
C ARG A 258 16.59 16.41 -33.81
N ASP A 259 16.95 17.55 -34.41
CA ASP A 259 17.76 18.60 -33.77
C ASP A 259 16.88 19.60 -32.98
N LEU A 260 16.23 19.07 -31.95
CA LEU A 260 15.16 19.74 -31.20
C LEU A 260 15.64 20.96 -30.38
N THR A 261 16.94 21.04 -30.06
CA THR A 261 17.52 22.20 -29.37
C THR A 261 17.57 23.43 -30.29
N LYS A 262 18.08 23.29 -31.52
CA LYS A 262 18.01 24.36 -32.54
C LYS A 262 16.56 24.77 -32.82
N GLY A 263 15.64 23.82 -32.80
CA GLY A 263 14.20 24.07 -32.93
C GLY A 263 13.62 24.95 -31.82
N ALA A 264 14.07 24.77 -30.57
CA ALA A 264 13.66 25.60 -29.44
C ALA A 264 14.20 27.03 -29.55
N ASP A 265 15.43 27.23 -30.03
CA ASP A 265 16.01 28.56 -30.27
C ASP A 265 15.27 29.30 -31.40
N LEU A 266 15.03 28.62 -32.53
CA LEU A 266 14.24 29.18 -33.65
C LEU A 266 12.82 29.58 -33.20
N LEU A 267 12.19 28.82 -32.31
CA LEU A 267 10.88 29.16 -31.75
C LEU A 267 10.87 30.51 -31.00
N VAL A 268 11.98 30.90 -30.36
CA VAL A 268 12.08 32.23 -29.71
C VAL A 268 12.11 33.33 -30.76
N THR A 269 12.93 33.18 -31.81
CA THR A 269 13.05 34.16 -32.90
C THR A 269 11.72 34.34 -33.64
N PHE A 270 11.08 33.26 -34.08
CA PHE A 270 9.79 33.32 -34.78
C PHE A 270 8.65 33.90 -33.91
N LYS A 271 8.71 33.74 -32.58
CA LYS A 271 7.76 34.41 -31.65
C LYS A 271 7.94 35.93 -31.61
N HIS A 272 9.18 36.42 -31.63
CA HIS A 272 9.44 37.86 -31.64
C HIS A 272 8.85 38.50 -32.90
N SER A 273 9.17 37.95 -34.07
CA SER A 273 8.64 38.44 -35.35
C SER A 273 7.12 38.33 -35.45
N LEU A 274 6.49 37.30 -34.86
CA LEU A 274 5.03 37.20 -34.76
C LEU A 274 4.46 38.37 -33.93
N ALA A 275 5.04 38.69 -32.77
CA ALA A 275 4.56 39.76 -31.90
C ALA A 275 4.68 41.15 -32.54
N GLU A 276 5.70 41.37 -33.37
CA GLU A 276 5.85 42.59 -34.18
C GLU A 276 4.76 42.69 -35.27
N LEU A 277 4.47 41.58 -35.97
CA LEU A 277 3.37 41.52 -36.94
C LEU A 277 2.00 41.73 -36.27
N GLU A 278 1.77 41.19 -35.06
CA GLU A 278 0.55 41.42 -34.27
C GLU A 278 0.42 42.86 -33.75
N LYS A 279 1.54 43.54 -33.45
CA LYS A 279 1.54 44.97 -33.10
C LYS A 279 1.13 45.80 -34.33
N ARG A 280 1.79 45.56 -35.47
CA ARG A 280 1.49 46.25 -36.74
C ARG A 280 0.07 45.96 -37.24
N GLN A 281 -0.46 44.76 -37.04
CA GLN A 281 -1.86 44.43 -37.32
C GLN A 281 -2.82 45.32 -36.50
N ARG A 282 -2.59 45.44 -35.18
CA ARG A 282 -3.45 46.27 -34.30
C ARG A 282 -3.41 47.73 -34.70
N GLU A 283 -2.24 48.26 -35.03
CA GLU A 283 -2.07 49.63 -35.53
C GLU A 283 -2.83 49.85 -36.86
N LEU A 284 -2.76 48.91 -37.80
CA LEU A 284 -3.49 48.98 -39.06
C LEU A 284 -5.00 48.84 -38.88
N THR A 285 -5.50 47.91 -38.05
CA THR A 285 -6.95 47.77 -37.77
C THR A 285 -7.52 48.98 -37.02
N LEU A 286 -6.71 49.70 -36.23
CA LEU A 286 -7.11 51.00 -35.67
C LEU A 286 -7.18 52.09 -36.74
N ALA A 287 -6.27 52.10 -37.72
CA ALA A 287 -6.34 53.02 -38.86
C ALA A 287 -7.52 52.70 -39.79
N GLU A 288 -7.81 51.43 -40.08
CA GLU A 288 -8.98 51.01 -40.87
C GLU A 288 -10.28 51.54 -40.24
N LYS A 289 -10.43 51.41 -38.93
CA LYS A 289 -11.59 51.93 -38.18
C LYS A 289 -11.67 53.46 -38.12
N LEU A 290 -10.53 54.16 -38.15
CA LEU A 290 -10.50 55.63 -38.12
C LEU A 290 -10.96 56.27 -39.44
N PHE A 291 -10.78 55.55 -40.56
CA PHE A 291 -11.06 56.04 -41.91
C PHE A 291 -12.30 55.36 -42.56
N ASP A 292 -13.15 54.71 -41.77
CA ASP A 292 -14.33 53.93 -42.23
C ASP A 292 -14.01 52.92 -43.35
N LEU A 293 -12.82 52.30 -43.28
CA LEU A 293 -12.38 51.27 -44.22
C LEU A 293 -12.84 49.87 -43.79
N PRO A 294 -13.15 48.96 -44.74
CA PRO A 294 -13.53 47.59 -44.42
C PRO A 294 -12.35 46.81 -43.82
N ILE A 295 -12.53 46.36 -42.57
CA ILE A 295 -11.48 45.71 -41.75
C ILE A 295 -10.90 44.47 -42.45
N THR A 296 -9.58 44.43 -42.64
CA THR A 296 -8.90 43.32 -43.30
C THR A 296 -8.69 42.12 -42.37
N MET A 297 -9.27 40.97 -42.70
CA MET A 297 -9.05 39.71 -42.00
C MET A 297 -7.83 38.96 -42.53
N HIS A 298 -6.70 39.03 -41.80
CA HIS A 298 -5.43 38.39 -42.16
C HIS A 298 -5.40 36.88 -41.82
N THR A 299 -6.14 36.06 -42.57
CA THR A 299 -6.29 34.61 -42.30
C THR A 299 -4.99 33.81 -42.24
N ARG A 300 -3.93 34.21 -42.96
CA ARG A 300 -2.60 33.59 -42.87
C ARG A 300 -1.90 33.85 -41.54
N LEU A 301 -2.04 35.06 -40.98
CA LEU A 301 -1.48 35.40 -39.67
C LEU A 301 -2.14 34.59 -38.56
N VAL A 302 -3.47 34.42 -38.63
CA VAL A 302 -4.23 33.56 -37.68
C VAL A 302 -3.81 32.09 -37.76
N LYS A 303 -3.43 31.59 -38.93
CA LYS A 303 -2.84 30.25 -39.07
C LYS A 303 -1.45 30.17 -38.43
N ALA A 304 -0.55 31.12 -38.72
CA ALA A 304 0.79 31.19 -38.12
C ALA A 304 0.73 31.32 -36.58
N GLN A 305 -0.20 32.12 -36.05
CA GLN A 305 -0.49 32.21 -34.61
C GLN A 305 -0.84 30.84 -34.03
N LYS A 306 -1.79 30.11 -34.64
CA LYS A 306 -2.17 28.76 -34.18
C LYS A 306 -0.97 27.80 -34.24
N GLU A 307 -0.24 27.80 -35.34
CA GLU A 307 0.88 26.89 -35.59
C GLU A 307 2.05 27.11 -34.62
N LEU A 308 2.45 28.36 -34.37
CA LEU A 308 3.47 28.70 -33.37
C LEU A 308 2.98 28.44 -31.93
N ALA A 309 1.70 28.66 -31.63
CA ALA A 309 1.11 28.33 -30.34
C ALA A 309 1.01 26.81 -30.11
N ASP A 310 0.79 26.02 -31.16
CA ASP A 310 0.75 24.57 -31.09
C ASP A 310 2.17 23.97 -30.98
N LEU A 311 3.13 24.40 -31.82
CA LEU A 311 4.54 24.03 -31.70
C LEU A 311 5.11 24.39 -30.31
N THR A 312 4.70 25.52 -29.72
CA THR A 312 5.09 25.91 -28.35
C THR A 312 4.75 24.87 -27.31
N LYS A 313 3.61 24.18 -27.41
CA LYS A 313 3.18 23.16 -26.44
C LYS A 313 4.06 21.91 -26.53
N VAL A 314 4.46 21.53 -27.74
CA VAL A 314 5.35 20.39 -28.00
C VAL A 314 6.77 20.70 -27.51
N TYR A 315 7.30 21.89 -27.79
CA TYR A 315 8.62 22.31 -27.30
C TYR A 315 8.68 22.51 -25.79
N ALA A 316 7.60 22.96 -25.14
CA ALA A 316 7.50 22.99 -23.68
C ALA A 316 7.66 21.58 -23.10
N LEU A 317 6.90 20.60 -23.60
CA LEU A 317 6.99 19.21 -23.16
C LEU A 317 8.37 18.59 -23.42
N TYR A 318 9.01 18.89 -24.56
CA TYR A 318 10.37 18.44 -24.84
C TYR A 318 11.38 19.05 -23.85
N LYS A 319 11.21 20.32 -23.47
CA LYS A 319 12.02 20.93 -22.41
C LYS A 319 11.75 20.28 -21.05
N ASP A 320 10.49 20.07 -20.66
CA ASP A 320 10.13 19.40 -19.40
C ASP A 320 10.77 18.00 -19.31
N PHE A 321 10.81 17.25 -20.41
CA PHE A 321 11.50 15.96 -20.52
C PHE A 321 13.03 16.10 -20.39
N THR A 322 13.62 17.12 -21.02
CA THR A 322 15.08 17.36 -21.01
C THR A 322 15.57 17.82 -19.64
N ASP A 323 14.88 18.79 -19.02
CA ASP A 323 15.14 19.27 -17.66
C ASP A 323 14.93 18.14 -16.62
N SER A 324 13.94 17.26 -16.82
CA SER A 324 13.76 16.07 -15.97
C SER A 324 14.88 15.06 -16.16
N LYS A 325 15.28 14.76 -17.41
CA LYS A 325 16.39 13.83 -17.71
C LYS A 325 17.71 14.31 -17.11
N LEU A 326 17.98 15.61 -17.11
CA LEU A 326 19.14 16.21 -16.46
C LEU A 326 19.09 16.07 -14.93
N ARG A 327 17.96 16.37 -14.30
CA ARG A 327 17.76 16.16 -12.85
C ARG A 327 17.94 14.69 -12.44
N TRP A 328 17.60 13.75 -13.32
CA TRP A 328 17.83 12.33 -13.09
C TRP A 328 19.30 11.93 -13.32
N SER A 329 20.00 12.47 -14.32
CA SER A 329 21.40 12.12 -14.61
C SER A 329 22.34 12.43 -13.44
N ASP A 330 22.05 13.49 -12.69
CA ASP A 330 22.85 13.96 -11.56
C ASP A 330 22.67 13.07 -10.30
N THR A 331 21.78 12.07 -10.32
CA THR A 331 21.56 11.18 -9.18
C THR A 331 22.61 10.07 -9.08
N LEU A 332 23.09 9.82 -7.85
CA LEU A 332 23.95 8.68 -7.53
C LEU A 332 23.18 7.36 -7.65
N TRP A 333 23.80 6.35 -8.26
CA TRP A 333 23.20 5.06 -8.58
C TRP A 333 22.63 4.31 -7.38
N ILE A 334 23.27 4.43 -6.20
CA ILE A 334 22.77 3.89 -4.92
C ILE A 334 21.37 4.47 -4.61
N ASN A 335 21.25 5.80 -4.69
CA ASN A 335 20.07 6.57 -4.28
C ASN A 335 18.98 6.65 -5.36
N LEU A 336 19.23 6.07 -6.54
CA LEU A 336 18.29 6.00 -7.65
C LEU A 336 17.00 5.24 -7.29
N ASP A 337 15.86 5.95 -7.16
CA ASP A 337 14.54 5.31 -7.07
C ASP A 337 13.95 5.09 -8.47
N MET A 338 13.89 3.81 -8.86
CA MET A 338 13.32 3.38 -10.14
C MET A 338 11.82 3.69 -10.27
N LYS A 339 11.07 3.84 -9.17
CA LYS A 339 9.66 4.24 -9.23
C LYS A 339 9.52 5.70 -9.64
N VAL A 340 10.28 6.60 -9.01
CA VAL A 340 10.25 8.04 -9.33
C VAL A 340 10.60 8.31 -10.81
N LEU A 341 11.56 7.56 -11.37
CA LEU A 341 11.88 7.61 -12.80
C LEU A 341 10.77 7.05 -13.70
N THR A 342 10.14 5.94 -13.30
CA THR A 342 9.05 5.30 -14.07
C THR A 342 7.79 6.16 -14.06
N ASP A 343 7.37 6.62 -12.89
CA ASP A 343 6.19 7.48 -12.71
C ASP A 343 6.40 8.83 -13.41
N GLY A 344 7.62 9.39 -13.37
CA GLY A 344 7.99 10.63 -14.06
C GLY A 344 7.89 10.54 -15.58
N ILE A 345 8.43 9.47 -16.20
CA ILE A 345 8.30 9.30 -17.66
C ILE A 345 6.86 8.92 -18.07
N GLU A 346 6.16 8.11 -17.27
CA GLU A 346 4.75 7.79 -17.51
C GLU A 346 3.87 9.06 -17.41
N GLU A 347 4.16 10.01 -16.51
CA GLU A 347 3.46 11.30 -16.44
C GLU A 347 3.73 12.18 -17.67
N LEU A 348 4.99 12.30 -18.12
CA LEU A 348 5.31 13.06 -19.34
C LEU A 348 4.63 12.45 -20.59
N ILE A 349 4.66 11.13 -20.73
CA ILE A 349 3.97 10.41 -21.81
C ILE A 349 2.44 10.55 -21.67
N LYS A 350 1.89 10.62 -20.46
CA LYS A 350 0.46 10.86 -20.18
C LYS A 350 0.08 12.32 -20.50
N HIS A 351 0.96 13.29 -20.28
CA HIS A 351 0.81 14.66 -20.74
C HIS A 351 0.76 14.71 -22.28
N MET A 352 1.67 13.98 -22.95
CA MET A 352 1.64 13.84 -24.40
C MET A 352 0.31 13.24 -24.91
N ARG A 353 -0.12 12.10 -24.35
CA ARG A 353 -1.40 11.44 -24.71
C ARG A 353 -2.63 12.34 -24.49
N ARG A 354 -2.58 13.25 -23.50
CA ARG A 354 -3.64 14.24 -23.23
C ARG A 354 -3.71 15.37 -24.27
N MET A 355 -2.67 15.61 -25.07
CA MET A 355 -2.71 16.64 -26.11
C MET A 355 -3.73 16.31 -27.22
N PRO A 356 -4.35 17.33 -27.84
CA PRO A 356 -5.24 17.16 -29.00
C PRO A 356 -4.65 16.30 -30.12
N LYS A 357 -5.51 15.62 -30.87
CA LYS A 357 -5.10 14.68 -31.93
C LYS A 357 -4.23 15.36 -32.98
N ASP A 358 -4.62 16.55 -33.42
CA ASP A 358 -3.91 17.35 -34.42
C ASP A 358 -2.46 17.64 -34.00
N LEU A 359 -2.28 18.09 -32.74
CA LEU A 359 -0.98 18.34 -32.11
C LEU A 359 -0.10 17.09 -32.09
N ARG A 360 -0.66 15.93 -31.71
CA ARG A 360 0.06 14.65 -31.69
C ARG A 360 0.39 14.08 -33.08
N GLN A 361 -0.22 14.58 -34.15
CA GLN A 361 0.08 14.13 -35.52
C GLN A 361 1.22 14.91 -36.19
N LEU A 362 1.64 16.05 -35.62
CA LEU A 362 2.80 16.81 -36.08
C LEU A 362 4.06 15.93 -36.09
N PRO A 363 4.97 16.06 -37.10
CA PRO A 363 6.20 15.26 -37.15
C PRO A 363 7.06 15.41 -35.89
N LEU A 364 7.24 16.64 -35.43
CA LEU A 364 7.95 17.00 -34.20
C LEU A 364 7.41 16.26 -32.96
N ALA A 365 6.08 16.19 -32.85
CA ALA A 365 5.41 15.52 -31.73
C ALA A 365 5.70 14.00 -31.72
N LYS A 366 5.84 13.37 -32.89
CA LYS A 366 6.20 11.95 -32.98
C LYS A 366 7.64 11.70 -32.54
N VAL A 367 8.59 12.54 -32.97
CA VAL A 367 10.00 12.42 -32.53
C VAL A 367 10.11 12.55 -31.00
N VAL A 368 9.39 13.48 -30.39
CA VAL A 368 9.35 13.68 -28.93
C VAL A 368 8.68 12.50 -28.20
N ASP A 369 7.62 11.92 -28.77
CA ASP A 369 6.94 10.70 -28.26
C ASP A 369 7.75 9.41 -28.51
N GLU A 370 8.64 9.38 -29.50
CA GLU A 370 9.62 8.30 -29.75
C GLU A 370 10.74 8.37 -28.71
N MET A 371 11.40 9.53 -28.52
CA MET A 371 12.48 9.70 -27.53
C MET A 371 12.03 9.38 -26.10
N MET A 372 10.79 9.70 -25.73
CA MET A 372 10.25 9.32 -24.42
C MET A 372 10.01 7.81 -24.28
N LYS A 373 9.68 7.09 -25.38
CA LYS A 373 9.55 5.61 -25.36
C LYS A 373 10.91 4.93 -25.34
N GLU A 374 11.86 5.39 -26.14
CA GLU A 374 13.25 4.91 -26.12
C GLU A 374 13.82 5.01 -24.70
N PHE A 375 13.55 6.13 -23.99
CA PHE A 375 13.90 6.28 -22.58
C PHE A 375 13.15 5.30 -21.66
N ARG A 376 11.81 5.24 -21.76
CA ARG A 376 10.97 4.34 -20.95
C ARG A 376 11.35 2.87 -21.10
N ASP A 377 11.64 2.42 -22.32
CA ASP A 377 11.96 1.03 -22.63
C ASP A 377 13.41 0.67 -22.25
N SER A 378 14.24 1.66 -21.89
CA SER A 378 15.52 1.47 -21.21
C SER A 378 15.42 1.30 -19.69
N LEU A 379 14.33 1.77 -19.05
CA LEU A 379 14.17 1.68 -17.59
C LEU A 379 14.24 0.24 -17.02
N PRO A 380 13.69 -0.82 -17.66
CA PRO A 380 13.84 -2.19 -17.18
C PRO A 380 15.31 -2.61 -17.02
N LEU A 381 16.19 -2.20 -17.94
CA LEU A 381 17.62 -2.50 -17.87
C LEU A 381 18.29 -1.89 -16.63
N PHE A 382 17.80 -0.75 -16.15
CA PHE A 382 18.29 -0.15 -14.91
C PHE A 382 17.79 -0.89 -13.67
N VAL A 383 16.60 -1.52 -13.73
CA VAL A 383 16.12 -2.44 -12.66
C VAL A 383 17.00 -3.70 -12.64
N ASP A 384 17.24 -4.29 -13.81
CA ASP A 384 18.07 -5.49 -13.97
C ASP A 384 19.52 -5.23 -13.49
N LEU A 385 20.10 -4.09 -13.85
CA LEU A 385 21.43 -3.64 -13.39
C LEU A 385 21.48 -3.17 -11.92
N LYS A 386 20.35 -3.04 -11.24
CA LYS A 386 20.28 -2.73 -9.79
C LYS A 386 20.02 -3.98 -8.94
N HIS A 387 19.96 -5.17 -9.53
CA HIS A 387 19.68 -6.41 -8.82
C HIS A 387 20.80 -6.82 -7.85
N GLU A 388 20.44 -7.25 -6.62
CA GLU A 388 21.37 -7.71 -5.56
C GLU A 388 22.24 -8.93 -5.91
N ALA A 389 22.07 -9.48 -7.11
CA ALA A 389 22.79 -10.64 -7.62
C ALA A 389 24.12 -10.23 -8.27
N LEU A 390 24.25 -8.98 -8.69
CA LEU A 390 25.44 -8.48 -9.36
C LEU A 390 26.63 -8.39 -8.39
N ARG A 391 27.83 -8.61 -8.96
CA ARG A 391 29.13 -8.72 -8.29
C ARG A 391 30.16 -8.11 -9.26
N PRO A 392 31.37 -7.71 -8.83
CA PRO A 392 32.37 -7.09 -9.72
C PRO A 392 32.56 -7.82 -11.05
N ARG A 393 32.71 -9.15 -11.03
CA ARG A 393 32.79 -10.03 -12.22
C ARG A 393 31.67 -9.84 -13.26
N HIS A 394 30.45 -9.55 -12.82
CA HIS A 394 29.31 -9.34 -13.72
C HIS A 394 29.36 -7.98 -14.40
N TRP A 395 29.91 -6.97 -13.72
CA TRP A 395 30.16 -5.65 -14.29
C TRP A 395 31.40 -5.65 -15.20
N GLU A 396 32.43 -6.44 -14.88
CA GLU A 396 33.58 -6.69 -15.76
C GLU A 396 33.12 -7.29 -17.11
N GLN A 397 32.26 -8.31 -17.07
CA GLN A 397 31.61 -8.88 -18.27
C GLN A 397 30.72 -7.88 -19.01
N LEU A 398 30.09 -6.94 -18.30
CA LEU A 398 29.31 -5.87 -18.94
C LEU A 398 30.22 -4.88 -19.66
N MET A 399 31.30 -4.42 -19.03
CA MET A 399 32.30 -3.53 -19.64
C MET A 399 32.97 -4.17 -20.87
N GLU A 400 33.28 -5.46 -20.81
CA GLU A 400 33.80 -6.22 -21.95
C GLU A 400 32.81 -6.25 -23.12
N LYS A 401 31.51 -6.46 -22.86
CA LYS A 401 30.48 -6.53 -23.92
C LYS A 401 30.03 -5.17 -24.46
N THR A 402 30.07 -4.09 -23.66
CA THR A 402 29.73 -2.73 -24.13
C THR A 402 30.92 -1.98 -24.73
N GLY A 403 32.15 -2.45 -24.48
CA GLY A 403 33.39 -1.79 -24.91
C GLY A 403 33.69 -0.48 -24.16
N GLN A 404 32.97 -0.20 -23.06
CA GLN A 404 33.18 0.98 -22.22
C GLN A 404 33.67 0.56 -20.83
N SER A 405 34.77 1.15 -20.36
CA SER A 405 35.23 1.01 -18.97
C SER A 405 34.73 2.16 -18.10
N PHE A 406 34.31 1.85 -16.87
CA PHE A 406 33.87 2.83 -15.89
C PHE A 406 34.33 2.42 -14.49
N ASP A 407 34.64 3.42 -13.64
CA ASP A 407 34.98 3.17 -12.24
C ASP A 407 33.68 2.89 -11.45
N ILE A 408 33.60 1.67 -10.89
CA ILE A 408 32.42 1.16 -10.18
C ILE A 408 32.49 1.49 -8.69
N ASN A 409 33.10 2.62 -8.35
CA ASN A 409 33.09 3.16 -7.00
C ASN A 409 31.66 3.62 -6.66
N PRO A 410 31.00 3.05 -5.63
CA PRO A 410 29.62 3.36 -5.30
C PRO A 410 29.36 4.85 -5.01
N ASP A 411 30.37 5.57 -4.54
CA ASP A 411 30.29 6.97 -4.14
C ASP A 411 30.38 7.97 -5.32
N THR A 412 30.81 7.52 -6.51
CA THR A 412 30.99 8.37 -7.70
C THR A 412 30.16 7.95 -8.92
N PHE A 413 29.52 6.78 -8.89
CA PHE A 413 28.76 6.26 -10.02
C PHE A 413 27.37 6.92 -10.13
N THR A 414 27.19 7.79 -11.12
CA THR A 414 25.93 8.52 -11.40
C THR A 414 25.13 7.91 -12.54
N LEU A 415 23.83 8.23 -12.61
CA LEU A 415 22.98 7.83 -13.73
C LEU A 415 23.46 8.41 -15.08
N GLN A 416 24.17 9.54 -15.09
CA GLN A 416 24.80 10.10 -16.29
C GLN A 416 25.75 9.10 -16.97
N ASN A 417 26.59 8.40 -16.20
CA ASN A 417 27.51 7.38 -16.72
C ASN A 417 26.74 6.22 -17.35
N VAL A 418 25.59 5.87 -16.78
CA VAL A 418 24.70 4.81 -17.27
C VAL A 418 23.98 5.22 -18.57
N PHE A 419 23.66 6.50 -18.75
CA PHE A 419 23.14 7.02 -20.01
C PHE A 419 24.19 7.06 -21.13
N ALA A 420 25.48 7.28 -20.82
CA ALA A 420 26.57 7.30 -21.80
C ALA A 420 26.88 5.91 -22.41
N MET A 421 26.46 4.82 -21.76
CA MET A 421 26.63 3.44 -22.24
C MET A 421 25.60 2.99 -23.30
N GLU A 422 24.63 3.84 -23.68
CA GLU A 422 23.59 3.55 -24.68
C GLU A 422 22.92 2.17 -24.51
N LEU A 423 22.69 1.75 -23.25
CA LEU A 423 22.35 0.37 -22.86
C LEU A 423 21.13 -0.24 -23.57
N HIS A 424 20.26 0.58 -24.16
CA HIS A 424 19.16 0.15 -25.03
C HIS A 424 19.63 -0.71 -26.22
N GLN A 425 20.87 -0.53 -26.69
CA GLN A 425 21.49 -1.34 -27.76
C GLN A 425 22.02 -2.69 -27.27
N PHE A 426 22.27 -2.84 -25.97
CA PHE A 426 22.88 -4.01 -25.33
C PHE A 426 21.89 -4.82 -24.47
N LYS A 427 20.59 -4.67 -24.73
CA LYS A 427 19.48 -5.28 -23.98
C LYS A 427 19.66 -6.78 -23.71
N ASP A 428 19.86 -7.59 -24.74
CA ASP A 428 19.95 -9.04 -24.58
C ASP A 428 21.25 -9.46 -23.85
N PRO A 429 22.43 -8.90 -24.17
CA PRO A 429 23.64 -9.04 -23.35
C PRO A 429 23.48 -8.74 -21.85
N ILE A 430 22.74 -7.68 -21.49
CA ILE A 430 22.46 -7.29 -20.10
C ILE A 430 21.55 -8.33 -19.44
N SER A 431 20.47 -8.71 -20.12
CA SER A 431 19.54 -9.75 -19.67
C SER A 431 20.24 -11.09 -19.38
N ASP A 432 21.14 -11.52 -20.26
CA ASP A 432 21.94 -12.74 -20.07
C ASP A 432 22.84 -12.66 -18.82
N ILE A 433 23.53 -11.53 -18.62
CA ILE A 433 24.43 -11.33 -17.47
C ILE A 433 23.63 -11.30 -16.16
N VAL A 434 22.48 -10.61 -16.13
CA VAL A 434 21.63 -10.53 -14.93
C VAL A 434 20.96 -11.86 -14.63
N ALA A 435 20.51 -12.61 -15.65
CA ALA A 435 20.00 -13.97 -15.47
C ALA A 435 21.10 -14.93 -14.96
N SER A 436 22.32 -14.82 -15.47
CA SER A 436 23.49 -15.55 -14.96
C SER A 436 23.74 -15.23 -13.48
N ALA A 437 23.79 -13.94 -13.14
CA ALA A 437 23.98 -13.47 -11.77
C ALA A 437 22.89 -13.97 -10.82
N GLN A 438 21.61 -13.96 -11.23
CA GLN A 438 20.51 -14.51 -10.44
C GLN A 438 20.67 -16.01 -10.17
N LYS A 439 21.17 -16.80 -11.14
CA LYS A 439 21.47 -18.22 -10.92
C LYS A 439 22.67 -18.43 -10.01
N GLU A 440 23.71 -17.59 -10.12
CA GLU A 440 24.83 -17.58 -9.17
C GLU A 440 24.37 -17.24 -7.75
N LEU A 441 23.51 -16.24 -7.57
CA LEU A 441 22.97 -15.85 -6.26
C LEU A 441 22.12 -16.97 -5.63
N SER A 442 21.40 -17.75 -6.45
CA SER A 442 20.66 -18.92 -5.99
C SER A 442 21.59 -19.99 -5.41
N ILE A 443 22.78 -20.19 -6.00
CA ILE A 443 23.81 -21.10 -5.48
C ILE A 443 24.46 -20.50 -4.24
N GLU A 444 24.73 -19.19 -4.21
CA GLU A 444 25.29 -18.49 -3.05
C GLU A 444 24.37 -18.58 -1.80
N LYS A 445 23.05 -18.46 -1.99
CA LYS A 445 22.06 -18.59 -0.89
C LYS A 445 21.96 -20.05 -0.40
N GLY A 446 21.79 -21.02 -1.31
CA GLY A 446 21.72 -22.44 -0.93
C GLY A 446 22.99 -22.95 -0.21
N LEU A 447 24.18 -22.49 -0.61
CA LEU A 447 25.42 -22.84 0.08
C LEU A 447 25.52 -22.24 1.50
N LYS A 448 24.95 -21.05 1.73
CA LYS A 448 24.87 -20.44 3.07
C LYS A 448 23.84 -21.16 3.94
N GLU A 449 22.70 -21.55 3.37
CA GLU A 449 21.66 -22.33 4.05
C GLU A 449 22.19 -23.69 4.52
N ILE A 450 23.03 -24.36 3.71
CA ILE A 450 23.74 -25.60 4.06
C ILE A 450 24.77 -25.34 5.18
N ASP A 451 25.64 -24.33 5.05
CA ASP A 451 26.66 -24.04 6.09
C ASP A 451 26.04 -23.66 7.44
N GLU A 452 24.94 -22.89 7.45
CA GLU A 452 24.20 -22.57 8.68
C GLU A 452 23.47 -23.79 9.29
N HIS A 453 22.87 -24.68 8.50
CA HIS A 453 22.29 -25.91 9.06
C HIS A 453 23.37 -26.82 9.69
N TRP A 454 24.46 -27.10 8.98
CA TRP A 454 25.51 -28.01 9.45
C TRP A 454 26.41 -27.44 10.57
N LYS A 455 26.30 -26.14 10.90
CA LYS A 455 26.84 -25.56 12.14
C LYS A 455 26.01 -25.91 13.37
N HIS A 456 24.69 -26.02 13.23
CA HIS A 456 23.75 -26.05 14.35
C HIS A 456 23.13 -27.43 14.61
N ILE A 457 23.04 -28.29 13.59
CA ILE A 457 22.47 -29.63 13.70
C ILE A 457 23.28 -30.54 14.63
N LYS A 458 22.56 -31.32 15.45
CA LYS A 458 23.11 -32.15 16.52
C LYS A 458 22.54 -33.57 16.45
N PHE A 459 23.34 -34.55 16.84
CA PHE A 459 22.87 -35.89 17.14
C PHE A 459 21.95 -35.88 18.36
N THR A 460 20.85 -36.63 18.27
CA THR A 460 20.01 -36.97 19.43
C THR A 460 20.69 -38.10 20.20
N VAL A 461 21.51 -37.73 21.18
CA VAL A 461 22.26 -38.66 22.03
C VAL A 461 21.38 -39.10 23.20
N VAL A 462 21.11 -40.40 23.31
CA VAL A 462 20.22 -41.02 24.31
C VAL A 462 21.03 -41.91 25.25
N LYS A 463 20.69 -41.96 26.54
CA LYS A 463 21.30 -42.92 27.48
C LYS A 463 20.79 -44.33 27.22
N PHE A 464 21.70 -45.30 27.09
CA PHE A 464 21.36 -46.72 26.97
C PHE A 464 21.31 -47.38 28.35
N MET A 465 20.10 -47.69 28.81
CA MET A 465 19.85 -48.45 30.03
C MET A 465 19.51 -49.90 29.67
N LYS A 466 20.13 -50.87 30.33
CA LYS A 466 19.82 -52.31 30.17
C LYS A 466 19.44 -52.88 31.54
N GLY A 467 18.12 -52.99 31.76
CA GLY A 467 17.58 -53.13 33.11
C GLY A 467 17.90 -51.89 33.95
N THR A 468 18.48 -52.09 35.14
CA THR A 468 18.88 -51.01 36.06
C THR A 468 20.28 -50.44 35.80
N LEU A 469 21.03 -50.97 34.83
CA LEU A 469 22.43 -50.59 34.58
C LEU A 469 22.54 -49.56 33.44
N ASP A 470 23.20 -48.43 33.73
CA ASP A 470 23.65 -47.47 32.72
C ASP A 470 24.83 -48.06 31.93
N ARG A 471 24.67 -48.15 30.60
CA ARG A 471 25.66 -48.71 29.67
C ARG A 471 26.27 -47.65 28.75
N GLY A 472 26.03 -46.36 29.00
CA GLY A 472 26.59 -45.24 28.23
C GLY A 472 25.57 -44.56 27.32
N TYR A 473 26.05 -44.05 26.18
CA TYR A 473 25.28 -43.19 25.28
C TYR A 473 25.20 -43.78 23.87
N ILE A 474 24.01 -43.80 23.29
CA ILE A 474 23.74 -44.25 21.92
C ILE A 474 23.17 -43.10 21.07
N LEU A 475 23.36 -43.17 19.76
CA LEU A 475 22.64 -42.33 18.81
C LEU A 475 21.23 -42.87 18.65
N GLY A 476 20.22 -42.01 18.83
CA GLY A 476 18.82 -42.26 18.45
C GLY A 476 18.34 -41.18 17.48
N GLY A 477 17.17 -41.38 16.87
CA GLY A 477 16.55 -40.36 16.01
C GLY A 477 17.42 -39.90 14.82
N THR A 478 18.26 -40.78 14.28
CA THR A 478 19.17 -40.46 13.17
C THR A 478 18.51 -40.51 11.79
N GLU A 479 17.24 -40.92 11.70
CA GLU A 479 16.52 -41.08 10.44
C GLU A 479 16.29 -39.72 9.75
N ASP A 480 15.76 -38.73 10.49
CA ASP A 480 15.58 -37.35 10.00
C ASP A 480 16.91 -36.73 9.53
N VAL A 481 18.00 -37.05 10.23
CA VAL A 481 19.36 -36.58 9.91
C VAL A 481 19.85 -37.17 8.58
N MET A 482 19.60 -38.46 8.33
CA MET A 482 20.00 -39.10 7.07
C MET A 482 19.16 -38.59 5.89
N VAL A 483 17.84 -38.39 6.08
CA VAL A 483 16.98 -37.80 5.04
C VAL A 483 17.43 -36.39 4.67
N LEU A 484 17.76 -35.55 5.66
CA LEU A 484 18.30 -34.20 5.42
C LEU A 484 19.69 -34.24 4.76
N LEU A 485 20.52 -35.23 5.10
CA LEU A 485 21.83 -35.43 4.50
C LEU A 485 21.72 -35.77 3.02
N ASP A 486 20.83 -36.71 2.66
CA ASP A 486 20.54 -37.08 1.28
C ASP A 486 19.95 -35.91 0.48
N GLU A 487 19.00 -35.16 1.06
CA GLU A 487 18.45 -33.95 0.43
C GLU A 487 19.53 -32.90 0.16
N HIS A 488 20.39 -32.63 1.14
CA HIS A 488 21.47 -31.65 0.99
C HIS A 488 22.57 -32.13 0.02
N ILE A 489 22.85 -33.43 -0.06
CA ILE A 489 23.73 -34.02 -1.09
C ILE A 489 23.10 -33.87 -2.48
N MET A 490 21.80 -34.15 -2.64
CA MET A 490 21.08 -34.00 -3.91
C MET A 490 21.01 -32.53 -4.35
N ASN A 491 20.80 -31.59 -3.42
CA ASN A 491 20.83 -30.16 -3.68
C ASN A 491 22.23 -29.69 -4.12
N LEU A 492 23.30 -30.19 -3.50
CA LEU A 492 24.67 -29.90 -3.94
C LEU A 492 24.98 -30.46 -5.33
N GLN A 493 24.51 -31.68 -5.65
CA GLN A 493 24.63 -32.25 -7.00
C GLN A 493 23.86 -31.43 -8.05
N GLY A 494 22.68 -30.90 -7.69
CA GLY A 494 21.94 -29.95 -8.52
C GLY A 494 22.69 -28.64 -8.74
N MET A 495 23.43 -28.16 -7.73
CA MET A 495 24.32 -26.99 -7.86
C MET A 495 25.56 -27.31 -8.72
N SER A 496 26.23 -28.46 -8.54
CA SER A 496 27.45 -28.82 -9.29
C SER A 496 27.17 -29.18 -10.76
N ALA A 497 25.95 -29.62 -11.10
CA ALA A 497 25.47 -29.73 -12.47
C ALA A 497 25.20 -28.37 -13.17
N SER A 498 25.12 -27.26 -12.42
CA SER A 498 24.84 -25.93 -12.97
C SER A 498 26.08 -25.31 -13.63
N ARG A 499 25.92 -24.80 -14.87
CA ARG A 499 26.99 -24.02 -15.54
C ARG A 499 27.45 -22.79 -14.75
N PHE A 500 26.59 -22.29 -13.85
CA PHE A 500 26.82 -21.10 -13.02
C PHE A 500 27.59 -21.43 -11.73
N VAL A 501 27.99 -22.68 -11.51
CA VAL A 501 28.73 -23.09 -10.30
C VAL A 501 30.21 -22.65 -10.30
N ILE A 502 30.74 -22.16 -11.42
CA ILE A 502 32.17 -21.90 -11.61
C ILE A 502 32.81 -21.10 -10.46
N PRO A 503 32.23 -19.99 -9.96
CA PRO A 503 32.82 -19.22 -8.85
C PRO A 503 32.78 -19.94 -7.50
N PHE A 504 31.91 -20.93 -7.35
CA PHE A 504 31.64 -21.64 -6.09
C PHE A 504 32.15 -23.09 -6.09
N ARG A 505 32.71 -23.58 -7.19
CA ARG A 505 33.05 -24.98 -7.44
C ARG A 505 33.85 -25.64 -6.31
N ASN A 506 34.85 -24.94 -5.77
CA ASN A 506 35.68 -25.45 -4.67
C ASN A 506 34.88 -25.59 -3.36
N THR A 507 33.95 -24.67 -3.11
CA THR A 507 33.05 -24.67 -1.94
C THR A 507 32.02 -25.79 -2.05
N VAL A 508 31.39 -25.96 -3.22
CA VAL A 508 30.44 -27.06 -3.49
C VAL A 508 31.13 -28.41 -3.32
N TYR A 509 32.28 -28.62 -3.95
CA TYR A 509 33.03 -29.88 -3.84
C TYR A 509 33.52 -30.16 -2.41
N GLY A 510 33.91 -29.12 -1.66
CA GLY A 510 34.23 -29.22 -0.24
C GLY A 510 33.04 -29.68 0.60
N TRP A 511 31.82 -29.21 0.27
CA TRP A 511 30.59 -29.66 0.90
C TRP A 511 30.16 -31.06 0.49
N GLU A 512 30.16 -31.39 -0.79
CA GLU A 512 29.86 -32.75 -1.31
C GLU A 512 30.73 -33.78 -0.59
N LYS A 513 32.05 -33.54 -0.51
CA LYS A 513 32.98 -34.41 0.21
C LYS A 513 32.74 -34.43 1.73
N SER A 514 32.37 -33.29 2.33
CA SER A 514 32.08 -33.20 3.77
C SER A 514 30.82 -34.00 4.15
N LEU A 515 29.74 -33.89 3.37
CA LEU A 515 28.48 -34.59 3.64
C LEU A 515 28.57 -36.08 3.31
N SER A 516 29.23 -36.44 2.20
CA SER A 516 29.53 -37.85 1.87
C SER A 516 30.32 -38.54 2.99
N HIS A 517 31.33 -37.87 3.56
CA HIS A 517 32.08 -38.40 4.71
C HIS A 517 31.23 -38.53 5.99
N ILE A 518 30.34 -37.56 6.25
CA ILE A 518 29.38 -37.63 7.35
C ILE A 518 28.46 -38.85 7.19
N SER A 519 28.02 -39.17 5.96
CA SER A 519 27.17 -40.33 5.67
C SER A 519 27.88 -41.65 6.01
N GLU A 520 29.09 -41.86 5.47
CA GLU A 520 29.91 -43.05 5.76
C GLU A 520 30.15 -43.24 7.27
N VAL A 521 30.36 -42.14 8.02
CA VAL A 521 30.56 -42.19 9.48
C VAL A 521 29.27 -42.57 10.21
N ILE A 522 28.10 -42.03 9.84
CA ILE A 522 26.83 -42.35 10.49
C ILE A 522 26.41 -43.79 10.20
N GLU A 523 26.54 -44.26 8.96
CA GLU A 523 26.25 -45.65 8.60
C GLU A 523 27.14 -46.64 9.37
N ALA A 524 28.46 -46.40 9.38
CA ALA A 524 29.41 -47.21 10.14
C ALA A 524 29.10 -47.19 11.64
N TRP A 525 28.79 -46.02 12.21
CA TRP A 525 28.41 -45.90 13.62
C TRP A 525 27.15 -46.72 13.93
N LEU A 526 26.10 -46.61 13.10
CA LEU A 526 24.84 -47.34 13.33
C LEU A 526 25.01 -48.86 13.16
N GLN A 527 25.87 -49.31 12.24
CA GLN A 527 26.24 -50.73 12.11
C GLN A 527 26.99 -51.22 13.36
N VAL A 528 28.00 -50.47 13.80
CA VAL A 528 28.76 -50.74 15.04
C VAL A 528 27.84 -50.78 16.24
N GLN A 529 26.96 -49.80 16.41
CA GLN A 529 26.06 -49.68 17.55
C GLN A 529 25.11 -50.87 17.65
N ARG A 530 24.52 -51.32 16.54
CA ARG A 530 23.68 -52.53 16.50
C ARG A 530 24.46 -53.79 16.86
N LYS A 531 25.63 -54.02 16.25
CA LYS A 531 26.52 -55.17 16.56
C LYS A 531 26.96 -55.17 18.04
N TRP A 532 27.36 -54.00 18.56
CA TRP A 532 27.79 -53.83 19.95
C TRP A 532 26.64 -54.09 20.93
N MET A 533 25.46 -53.50 20.75
CA MET A 533 24.31 -53.68 21.67
C MET A 533 23.87 -55.15 21.83
N TYR A 534 24.03 -55.97 20.77
CA TYR A 534 23.81 -57.42 20.81
C TYR A 534 24.91 -58.12 21.63
N LEU A 535 26.17 -57.98 21.21
CA LEU A 535 27.31 -58.66 21.85
C LEU A 535 27.59 -58.21 23.30
N GLU A 536 27.22 -56.97 23.64
CA GLU A 536 27.24 -56.40 25.00
C GLU A 536 26.47 -57.28 25.98
N GLY A 537 25.32 -57.83 25.57
CA GLY A 537 24.52 -58.71 26.42
C GLY A 537 25.14 -60.07 26.69
N ILE A 538 26.05 -60.52 25.82
CA ILE A 538 26.56 -61.90 25.76
C ILE A 538 28.00 -61.98 26.33
N PHE A 539 28.80 -60.91 26.19
CA PHE A 539 30.18 -60.86 26.68
C PHE A 539 30.35 -60.12 28.03
N LEU A 540 29.31 -59.42 28.52
CA LEU A 540 29.29 -58.77 29.84
C LEU A 540 28.33 -59.44 30.85
N GLY A 541 27.73 -60.57 30.50
CA GLY A 541 26.90 -61.38 31.40
C GLY A 541 27.02 -62.87 31.09
N GLY A 542 26.95 -63.70 32.12
CA GLY A 542 26.93 -65.17 32.01
C GLY A 542 28.28 -65.86 31.75
N ASP A 543 28.25 -67.18 31.83
CA ASP A 543 29.44 -68.05 31.82
C ASP A 543 30.14 -68.15 30.45
N ILE A 544 29.49 -67.69 29.37
CA ILE A 544 30.04 -67.63 28.00
C ILE A 544 31.35 -66.82 27.97
N ARG A 545 31.48 -65.80 28.83
CA ARG A 545 32.72 -65.00 29.00
C ARG A 545 33.92 -65.85 29.45
N ALA A 546 33.70 -66.90 30.23
CA ALA A 546 34.73 -67.84 30.66
C ALA A 546 35.06 -68.89 29.58
N GLN A 547 34.08 -69.25 28.75
CA GLN A 547 34.25 -70.20 27.63
C GLN A 547 35.00 -69.57 26.44
N LEU A 548 34.85 -68.27 26.19
CA LEU A 548 35.47 -67.53 25.08
C LEU A 548 36.40 -66.39 25.55
N PRO A 549 37.48 -66.68 26.32
CA PRO A 549 38.27 -65.66 27.00
C PRO A 549 39.11 -64.77 26.08
N GLU A 550 39.47 -65.21 24.87
CA GLU A 550 40.13 -64.32 23.88
C GLU A 550 39.13 -63.32 23.29
N SER A 551 37.96 -63.81 22.85
CA SER A 551 36.90 -62.99 22.27
C SER A 551 36.32 -62.01 23.29
N ALA A 552 36.22 -62.39 24.57
CA ALA A 552 35.89 -61.48 25.66
C ALA A 552 36.95 -60.37 25.82
N LYS A 553 38.24 -60.70 25.85
CA LYS A 553 39.33 -59.69 25.92
C LYS A 553 39.40 -58.79 24.68
N ARG A 554 39.00 -59.28 23.50
CA ARG A 554 38.83 -58.47 22.28
C ARG A 554 37.64 -57.54 22.42
N PHE A 555 36.49 -58.04 22.87
CA PHE A 555 35.28 -57.24 23.11
C PHE A 555 35.51 -56.14 24.16
N ASP A 556 36.17 -56.43 25.28
CA ASP A 556 36.48 -55.43 26.32
C ASP A 556 37.24 -54.22 25.77
N ARG A 557 38.20 -54.45 24.86
CA ARG A 557 38.97 -53.37 24.21
C ARG A 557 38.09 -52.54 23.28
N ILE A 558 37.27 -53.21 22.48
CA ILE A 558 36.33 -52.59 21.55
C ILE A 558 35.30 -51.73 22.31
N ASP A 559 34.73 -52.29 23.37
CA ASP A 559 33.77 -51.64 24.26
C ASP A 559 34.35 -50.37 24.90
N ASN A 560 35.58 -50.40 25.40
CA ASN A 560 36.25 -49.21 25.93
C ASN A 560 36.47 -48.14 24.85
N THR A 561 36.93 -48.50 23.65
CA THR A 561 37.12 -47.54 22.55
C THR A 561 35.79 -46.95 22.07
N PHE A 562 34.76 -47.78 21.89
CA PHE A 562 33.44 -47.31 21.45
C PHE A 562 32.76 -46.44 22.51
N ARG A 563 32.85 -46.79 23.80
CA ARG A 563 32.38 -45.91 24.89
C ARG A 563 33.15 -44.58 24.96
N LYS A 564 34.45 -44.54 24.64
CA LYS A 564 35.19 -43.28 24.52
C LYS A 564 34.60 -42.41 23.40
N ILE A 565 34.40 -42.98 22.22
CA ILE A 565 33.77 -42.35 21.05
C ILE A 565 32.36 -41.81 21.39
N GLN A 566 31.51 -42.63 22.04
CA GLN A 566 30.19 -42.22 22.53
C GLN A 566 30.25 -41.04 23.51
N ASN A 567 31.14 -41.09 24.50
CA ASN A 567 31.28 -40.04 25.53
C ASN A 567 31.91 -38.74 24.98
N GLU A 568 32.67 -38.79 23.90
CA GLU A 568 33.15 -37.61 23.18
C GLU A 568 32.00 -36.91 22.44
N THR A 569 31.21 -37.66 21.65
CA THR A 569 30.04 -37.11 20.94
C THR A 569 28.94 -36.66 21.91
N ALA A 570 28.78 -37.29 23.08
CA ALA A 570 27.87 -36.81 24.13
C ALA A 570 28.26 -35.44 24.70
N LYS A 571 29.55 -35.06 24.66
CA LYS A 571 30.03 -33.73 25.09
C LYS A 571 29.91 -32.67 24.00
N ASN A 572 30.09 -33.05 22.74
CA ASN A 572 29.87 -32.18 21.59
C ASN A 572 29.01 -32.89 20.53
N PRO A 573 27.67 -32.80 20.62
CA PRO A 573 26.78 -33.56 19.74
C PRO A 573 26.61 -32.94 18.34
N ILE A 574 27.27 -31.82 18.02
CA ILE A 574 27.16 -31.19 16.69
C ILE A 574 27.77 -32.15 15.65
N ILE A 575 27.00 -32.49 14.62
CA ILE A 575 27.29 -33.63 13.73
C ILE A 575 28.61 -33.44 12.98
N ARG A 576 28.80 -32.26 12.36
CA ARG A 576 29.98 -31.95 11.54
C ARG A 576 31.30 -32.17 12.30
N PRO A 577 31.57 -31.56 13.47
CA PRO A 577 32.81 -31.82 14.22
C PRO A 577 32.87 -33.22 14.86
N ALA A 578 31.74 -33.87 15.17
CA ALA A 578 31.73 -35.22 15.73
C ALA A 578 32.12 -36.30 14.68
N CYS A 579 31.72 -36.11 13.43
CA CYS A 579 32.10 -36.99 12.31
C CYS A 579 33.49 -36.68 11.75
N HIS A 580 33.85 -35.40 11.60
CA HIS A 580 35.19 -34.97 11.15
C HIS A 580 36.27 -35.03 12.25
N ALA A 581 36.02 -35.75 13.35
CA ALA A 581 37.05 -36.08 14.33
C ALA A 581 38.15 -36.96 13.68
N PRO A 582 39.44 -36.77 14.05
CA PRO A 582 40.55 -37.42 13.35
C PRO A 582 40.42 -38.94 13.40
N ASN A 583 40.53 -39.58 12.22
CA ASN A 583 40.39 -41.02 12.00
C ASN A 583 39.04 -41.66 12.41
N ARG A 584 38.00 -40.89 12.75
CA ARG A 584 36.73 -41.44 13.31
C ARG A 584 36.08 -42.53 12.46
N LEU A 585 36.07 -42.39 11.13
CA LEU A 585 35.56 -43.42 10.21
C LEU A 585 36.37 -44.73 10.28
N GLU A 586 37.69 -44.61 10.40
CA GLU A 586 38.62 -45.74 10.45
C GLU A 586 38.59 -46.43 11.82
N GLU A 587 38.47 -45.66 12.92
CA GLU A 587 38.18 -46.19 14.26
C GLU A 587 36.89 -47.04 14.26
N LEU A 588 35.81 -46.52 13.64
CA LEU A 588 34.53 -47.22 13.55
C LEU A 588 34.60 -48.48 12.66
N ARG A 589 35.35 -48.46 11.55
CA ARG A 589 35.59 -49.65 10.71
C ARG A 589 36.35 -50.74 11.47
N GLN A 590 37.44 -50.40 12.15
CA GLN A 590 38.21 -51.34 12.97
C GLN A 590 37.40 -51.91 14.15
N ILE A 591 36.48 -51.11 14.72
CA ILE A 591 35.49 -51.58 15.70
C ILE A 591 34.48 -52.55 15.04
N ALA A 592 33.96 -52.24 13.85
CA ALA A 592 32.99 -53.08 13.13
C ALA A 592 33.55 -54.47 12.77
N ASP A 593 34.81 -54.51 12.30
CA ASP A 593 35.55 -55.74 11.99
C ASP A 593 35.85 -56.54 13.27
N GLY A 594 36.26 -55.85 14.34
CA GLY A 594 36.50 -56.46 15.64
C GLY A 594 35.24 -57.10 16.24
N LEU A 595 34.08 -56.44 16.11
CA LEU A 595 32.78 -56.98 16.52
C LEU A 595 32.36 -58.15 15.65
N GLU A 596 32.59 -58.10 14.33
CA GLU A 596 32.26 -59.21 13.42
C GLU A 596 33.09 -60.46 13.72
N LEU A 597 34.38 -60.29 14.03
CA LEU A 597 35.24 -61.40 14.45
C LEU A 597 34.78 -62.00 15.79
N CYS A 598 34.34 -61.18 16.75
CA CYS A 598 33.72 -61.68 18.00
C CYS A 598 32.39 -62.41 17.74
N GLN A 599 31.53 -61.90 16.86
CA GLN A 599 30.27 -62.54 16.46
C GLN A 599 30.54 -63.88 15.76
N LYS A 600 31.55 -63.95 14.88
CA LYS A 600 31.95 -65.20 14.23
C LYS A 600 32.43 -66.23 15.25
N SER A 601 33.32 -65.86 16.17
CA SER A 601 33.77 -66.78 17.24
C SER A 601 32.61 -67.28 18.12
N LEU A 602 31.60 -66.45 18.37
CA LEU A 602 30.39 -66.87 19.07
C LEU A 602 29.59 -67.89 18.26
N ASN A 603 29.36 -67.63 16.98
CA ASN A 603 28.62 -68.54 16.09
C ASN A 603 29.36 -69.88 15.91
N ASP A 604 30.68 -69.86 15.75
CA ASP A 604 31.51 -71.08 15.68
C ASP A 604 31.43 -71.91 16.98
N TYR A 605 31.35 -71.24 18.14
CA TYR A 605 31.11 -71.88 19.44
C TYR A 605 29.70 -72.47 19.57
N LEU A 606 28.65 -71.73 19.19
CA LEU A 606 27.27 -72.22 19.19
C LEU A 606 27.09 -73.42 18.24
N ASN A 607 27.69 -73.37 17.06
CA ASN A 607 27.69 -74.49 16.12
C ASN A 607 28.46 -75.71 16.65
N THR A 608 29.57 -75.49 17.37
CA THR A 608 30.28 -76.58 18.09
C THR A 608 29.37 -77.24 19.12
N LYS A 609 28.61 -76.46 19.90
CA LYS A 609 27.63 -76.98 20.88
C LYS A 609 26.46 -77.73 20.19
N ARG A 610 25.94 -77.21 19.08
CA ARG A 610 24.90 -77.89 18.27
C ARG A 610 25.38 -79.21 17.69
N ASN A 611 26.63 -79.28 17.22
CA ASN A 611 27.21 -80.53 16.73
C ASN A 611 27.39 -81.58 17.84
N ALA A 612 27.68 -81.15 19.08
CA ALA A 612 27.80 -82.04 20.23
C ALA A 612 26.44 -82.57 20.72
N PHE A 613 25.38 -81.75 20.69
CA PHE A 613 24.01 -82.18 20.98
C PHE A 613 23.01 -81.70 19.90
N PRO A 614 22.75 -82.53 18.86
CA PRO A 614 21.97 -82.12 17.68
C PRO A 614 20.52 -81.65 17.91
N ARG A 615 19.94 -81.82 19.11
CA ARG A 615 18.63 -81.21 19.41
C ARG A 615 18.70 -79.68 19.57
N PHE A 616 19.88 -79.10 19.79
CA PHE A 616 20.06 -77.64 19.79
C PHE A 616 19.93 -76.99 18.40
N PHE A 617 19.74 -77.76 17.31
CA PHE A 617 19.32 -77.22 16.01
C PHE A 617 17.82 -76.85 15.96
N PHE A 618 16.99 -77.24 16.94
CA PHE A 618 15.56 -76.91 17.01
C PHE A 618 15.24 -75.65 17.83
N ILE A 619 16.25 -74.92 18.31
CA ILE A 619 16.12 -73.68 19.09
C ILE A 619 16.99 -72.56 18.51
N SER A 620 16.57 -71.31 18.73
CA SER A 620 17.28 -70.14 18.19
C SER A 620 18.67 -69.94 18.81
N ASP A 621 19.48 -69.05 18.24
CA ASP A 621 20.76 -68.64 18.84
C ASP A 621 20.55 -68.03 20.23
N ASP A 622 19.58 -67.12 20.39
CA ASP A 622 19.28 -66.47 21.68
C ASP A 622 18.76 -67.44 22.73
N GLU A 623 17.97 -68.45 22.34
CA GLU A 623 17.51 -69.52 23.23
C GLU A 623 18.66 -70.43 23.68
N LEU A 624 19.55 -70.80 22.74
CA LEU A 624 20.75 -71.56 23.05
C LEU A 624 21.73 -70.75 23.92
N LEU A 625 21.81 -69.43 23.73
CA LEU A 625 22.58 -68.52 24.57
C LEU A 625 21.97 -68.37 25.98
N SER A 626 20.64 -68.41 26.13
CA SER A 626 19.97 -68.47 27.43
C SER A 626 20.37 -69.72 28.21
N ILE A 627 20.33 -70.89 27.55
CA ILE A 627 20.74 -72.18 28.13
C ILE A 627 22.25 -72.20 28.48
N LEU A 628 23.11 -71.65 27.63
CA LEU A 628 24.57 -71.69 27.80
C LEU A 628 25.13 -70.54 28.65
N GLY A 629 24.34 -69.51 28.92
CA GLY A 629 24.71 -68.34 29.73
C GLY A 629 24.51 -68.53 31.24
N SER A 630 23.80 -69.58 31.64
CA SER A 630 23.48 -69.93 33.03
C SER A 630 24.08 -71.27 33.42
N SER A 631 24.59 -71.36 34.66
CA SER A 631 25.03 -72.61 35.28
C SER A 631 23.90 -73.42 35.93
N ASP A 632 22.63 -72.96 35.93
CA ASP A 632 21.49 -73.75 36.45
C ASP A 632 20.95 -74.72 35.38
N PRO A 633 21.00 -76.05 35.59
CA PRO A 633 20.45 -77.03 34.66
C PRO A 633 18.95 -76.85 34.37
N LYS A 634 18.19 -76.15 35.24
CA LYS A 634 16.76 -75.90 35.05
C LYS A 634 16.46 -74.97 33.88
N CYS A 635 17.43 -74.17 33.41
CA CYS A 635 17.24 -73.28 32.25
C CYS A 635 16.90 -74.03 30.95
N VAL A 636 17.14 -75.35 30.85
CA VAL A 636 16.68 -76.13 29.68
C VAL A 636 15.16 -76.32 29.61
N GLN A 637 14.44 -76.20 30.75
CA GLN A 637 13.04 -76.61 30.88
C GLN A 637 12.10 -75.81 29.95
N GLU A 638 12.29 -74.50 29.85
CA GLU A 638 11.49 -73.62 28.98
C GLU A 638 11.59 -73.98 27.50
N HIS A 639 12.67 -74.69 27.11
CA HIS A 639 12.95 -75.09 25.74
C HIS A 639 12.79 -76.61 25.51
N MET A 640 12.43 -77.41 26.53
CA MET A 640 12.31 -78.87 26.42
C MET A 640 11.32 -79.30 25.31
N ILE A 641 10.14 -78.67 25.28
CA ILE A 641 9.09 -78.94 24.28
C ILE A 641 9.46 -78.56 22.85
N LYS A 642 10.49 -77.72 22.65
CA LYS A 642 11.07 -77.42 21.33
C LYS A 642 12.14 -78.42 20.93
N MET A 643 12.94 -78.87 21.90
CA MET A 643 14.00 -79.85 21.69
C MET A 643 13.48 -81.29 21.55
N PHE A 644 12.35 -81.64 22.18
CA PHE A 644 11.81 -83.00 22.26
C PHE A 644 10.30 -83.05 21.98
N ASP A 645 9.89 -83.99 21.12
CA ASP A 645 8.48 -84.30 20.86
C ASP A 645 7.82 -84.96 22.08
N ASN A 646 6.63 -84.47 22.44
CA ASN A 646 5.83 -84.80 23.63
C ASN A 646 6.62 -84.99 24.95
N ILE A 647 7.63 -84.16 25.21
CA ILE A 647 8.26 -84.03 26.54
C ILE A 647 8.19 -82.58 26.96
N ALA A 648 7.33 -82.29 27.94
CA ALA A 648 7.15 -80.95 28.47
C ALA A 648 8.26 -80.57 29.45
N SER A 649 8.72 -81.51 30.29
CA SER A 649 9.76 -81.25 31.29
C SER A 649 10.53 -82.50 31.72
N LEU A 650 11.71 -82.26 32.31
CA LEU A 650 12.49 -83.25 33.05
C LEU A 650 12.12 -83.21 34.54
N GLU A 651 12.09 -84.36 35.20
CA GLU A 651 11.96 -84.41 36.66
C GLU A 651 13.35 -84.32 37.30
N PHE A 652 13.65 -83.18 37.92
CA PHE A 652 14.86 -82.97 38.72
C PHE A 652 14.61 -83.29 40.19
N SER A 653 15.58 -83.94 40.83
CA SER A 653 15.63 -84.20 42.26
C SER A 653 17.03 -83.91 42.81
N HIS A 654 17.17 -83.88 44.13
CA HIS A 654 18.47 -83.88 44.80
C HIS A 654 18.67 -85.27 45.46
N PRO A 655 19.88 -85.86 45.41
CA PRO A 655 20.16 -87.10 46.11
C PRO A 655 20.04 -86.90 47.62
N SER A 656 19.40 -87.84 48.31
CA SER A 656 19.08 -87.76 49.75
C SER A 656 20.29 -87.91 50.67
N GLY A 657 21.25 -86.98 50.59
CA GLY A 657 22.44 -86.94 51.45
C GLY A 657 23.55 -86.04 50.92
N THR A 658 23.65 -84.83 51.46
CA THR A 658 24.85 -83.94 51.45
C THR A 658 25.46 -83.49 50.12
N GLY A 659 25.00 -83.95 48.95
CA GLY A 659 25.37 -83.41 47.64
C GLY A 659 24.50 -82.21 47.24
N ASN A 660 25.09 -81.23 46.54
CA ASN A 660 24.33 -80.12 45.93
C ASN A 660 23.84 -80.47 44.51
N ASP A 661 24.16 -81.66 44.05
CA ASP A 661 24.11 -82.06 42.64
C ASP A 661 22.67 -82.36 42.22
N LEU A 662 22.27 -81.84 41.06
CA LEU A 662 20.91 -82.01 40.55
C LEU A 662 20.85 -83.28 39.68
N ILE A 663 20.00 -84.24 40.04
CA ILE A 663 19.84 -85.49 39.30
C ILE A 663 18.51 -85.52 38.55
N VAL A 664 18.52 -85.99 37.31
CA VAL A 664 17.31 -86.26 36.51
C VAL A 664 16.81 -87.66 36.84
N THR A 665 15.57 -87.75 37.33
CA THR A 665 14.92 -89.00 37.78
C THR A 665 13.82 -89.49 36.86
N GLY A 666 13.39 -88.68 35.90
CA GLY A 666 12.36 -89.04 34.92
C GLY A 666 12.09 -87.93 33.90
N MET A 667 11.11 -88.17 33.04
CA MET A 667 10.56 -87.19 32.10
C MET A 667 9.03 -87.13 32.21
N VAL A 668 8.44 -85.98 31.90
CA VAL A 668 7.00 -85.73 31.95
C VAL A 668 6.51 -85.33 30.56
N SER A 669 5.47 -85.99 30.05
CA SER A 669 4.86 -85.65 28.76
C SER A 669 3.99 -84.38 28.86
N SER A 670 3.60 -83.82 27.71
CA SER A 670 2.64 -82.70 27.65
C SER A 670 1.24 -83.09 28.13
N GLU A 671 0.96 -84.39 28.25
CA GLU A 671 -0.29 -84.96 28.78
C GLU A 671 -0.19 -85.26 30.29
N GLY A 672 0.96 -85.02 30.92
CA GLY A 672 1.21 -85.30 32.35
C GLY A 672 1.61 -86.75 32.65
N GLU A 673 1.83 -87.60 31.64
CA GLU A 673 2.34 -88.96 31.85
C GLU A 673 3.82 -88.90 32.27
N VAL A 674 4.16 -89.59 33.37
CA VAL A 674 5.53 -89.60 33.92
C VAL A 674 6.21 -90.93 33.60
N MET A 675 7.39 -90.86 32.97
CA MET A 675 8.28 -92.02 32.82
C MET A 675 9.52 -91.83 33.70
N LYS A 676 9.52 -92.51 34.86
CA LYS A 676 10.66 -92.60 35.78
C LYS A 676 11.80 -93.38 35.11
N PHE A 677 13.03 -92.90 35.23
CA PHE A 677 14.19 -93.55 34.63
C PHE A 677 14.69 -94.74 35.47
N ARG A 678 15.28 -95.75 34.80
CA ARG A 678 15.82 -96.95 35.47
C ARG A 678 17.21 -96.71 36.07
N GLY A 679 17.95 -95.71 35.60
CA GLY A 679 19.05 -95.06 36.32
C GLY A 679 18.84 -93.54 36.35
N HIS A 680 19.36 -92.88 37.37
CA HIS A 680 19.41 -91.41 37.40
C HIS A 680 20.58 -90.89 36.53
N VAL A 681 20.47 -89.65 36.06
CA VAL A 681 21.55 -88.95 35.35
C VAL A 681 21.87 -87.65 36.08
N THR A 682 23.11 -87.46 36.52
CA THR A 682 23.55 -86.20 37.14
C THR A 682 23.65 -85.10 36.08
N ALA A 683 23.01 -83.97 36.33
CA ALA A 683 23.07 -82.78 35.48
C ALA A 683 24.27 -81.89 35.85
N GLU A 684 25.46 -82.48 35.87
CA GLU A 684 26.73 -81.83 36.20
C GLU A 684 27.54 -81.56 34.92
N GLY A 685 28.41 -80.54 34.96
CA GLY A 685 29.33 -80.23 33.87
C GLY A 685 28.63 -79.59 32.67
N ARG A 686 29.00 -80.01 31.46
CA ARG A 686 28.55 -79.38 30.21
C ARG A 686 27.14 -79.82 29.83
N VAL A 687 26.29 -78.86 29.47
CA VAL A 687 24.88 -79.10 29.12
C VAL A 687 24.72 -80.11 27.99
N GLU A 688 25.57 -80.05 26.96
CA GLU A 688 25.54 -81.01 25.85
C GLU A 688 25.88 -82.46 26.26
N GLU A 689 26.71 -82.65 27.30
CA GLU A 689 27.18 -83.96 27.76
C GLU A 689 26.14 -84.66 28.65
N TRP A 690 25.54 -83.93 29.61
CA TRP A 690 24.49 -84.49 30.46
C TRP A 690 23.14 -84.59 29.74
N MET A 691 22.77 -83.66 28.85
CA MET A 691 21.57 -83.80 28.00
C MET A 691 21.69 -84.97 27.02
N THR A 692 22.89 -85.25 26.50
CA THR A 692 23.16 -86.47 25.73
C THR A 692 23.00 -87.72 26.58
N SER A 693 23.45 -87.70 27.84
CA SER A 693 23.27 -88.81 28.79
C SER A 693 21.79 -89.06 29.12
N VAL A 694 21.01 -87.99 29.38
CA VAL A 694 19.54 -88.05 29.53
C VAL A 694 18.87 -88.64 28.31
N LEU A 695 19.23 -88.21 27.09
CA LEU A 695 18.68 -88.75 25.84
C LEU A 695 18.98 -90.26 25.66
N HIS A 696 20.12 -90.74 26.13
CA HIS A 696 20.42 -92.19 26.16
C HIS A 696 19.60 -92.91 27.22
N GLU A 697 19.43 -92.33 28.41
CA GLU A 697 18.67 -92.96 29.49
C GLU A 697 17.17 -93.03 29.22
N MET A 698 16.59 -92.01 28.57
CA MET A 698 15.22 -92.04 28.05
C MET A 698 15.01 -93.26 27.13
N LYS A 699 15.92 -93.44 26.16
CA LYS A 699 15.89 -94.58 25.21
C LYS A 699 16.11 -95.92 25.92
N ARG A 700 17.04 -95.99 26.88
CA ARG A 700 17.35 -97.21 27.64
C ARG A 700 16.17 -97.61 28.52
N THR A 701 15.62 -96.66 29.28
CA THR A 701 14.44 -96.82 30.14
C THR A 701 13.24 -97.30 29.33
N ASN A 702 12.85 -96.59 28.27
CA ASN A 702 11.70 -96.98 27.45
C ASN A 702 11.88 -98.39 26.84
N ARG A 703 13.09 -98.72 26.35
CA ARG A 703 13.40 -100.06 25.84
C ARG A 703 13.30 -101.16 26.91
N LEU A 704 13.70 -100.87 28.15
CA LEU A 704 13.59 -101.81 29.28
C LEU A 704 12.13 -101.98 29.70
N ILE A 705 11.42 -100.88 29.98
CA ILE A 705 10.00 -100.88 30.36
C ILE A 705 9.15 -101.57 29.29
N THR A 706 9.40 -101.31 28.00
CA THR A 706 8.70 -102.00 26.89
C THR A 706 8.93 -103.51 26.89
N LYS A 707 10.18 -103.96 27.08
CA LYS A 707 10.48 -105.40 27.18
C LYS A 707 9.83 -106.06 28.39
N GLU A 708 9.84 -105.36 29.52
CA GLU A 708 9.27 -105.79 30.80
C GLU A 708 7.73 -105.93 30.70
N ALA A 709 7.06 -104.93 30.11
CA ALA A 709 5.64 -104.98 29.80
C ALA A 709 5.28 -106.16 28.88
N ILE A 710 6.04 -106.39 27.81
CA ILE A 710 5.83 -107.54 26.91
C ILE A 710 6.04 -108.87 27.65
N PHE A 711 7.08 -108.99 28.47
CA PHE A 711 7.41 -110.24 29.17
C PHE A 711 6.40 -110.59 30.28
N TYR A 712 5.93 -109.60 31.04
CA TYR A 712 4.95 -109.78 32.12
C TYR A 712 3.48 -109.60 31.67
N TYR A 713 3.21 -109.63 30.36
CA TYR A 713 1.85 -109.51 29.83
C TYR A 713 0.91 -110.58 30.43
N CYS A 714 -0.11 -110.12 31.17
CA CYS A 714 -1.04 -110.96 31.94
C CYS A 714 -0.36 -111.97 32.90
N HIS A 715 0.88 -111.71 33.33
CA HIS A 715 1.59 -112.58 34.27
C HIS A 715 1.06 -112.36 35.70
N GLN A 716 0.33 -113.34 36.24
CA GLN A 716 -0.30 -113.29 37.57
C GLN A 716 -1.34 -112.15 37.77
N ARG A 717 -1.71 -111.42 36.71
CA ARG A 717 -2.62 -110.26 36.72
C ARG A 717 -3.54 -110.30 35.51
N THR A 718 -4.68 -109.62 35.58
CA THR A 718 -5.54 -109.42 34.41
C THR A 718 -4.88 -108.48 33.39
N ARG A 719 -5.33 -108.53 32.13
CA ARG A 719 -4.91 -107.60 31.07
C ARG A 719 -5.11 -106.13 31.48
N VAL A 720 -6.21 -105.84 32.17
CA VAL A 720 -6.60 -104.48 32.57
C VAL A 720 -5.72 -103.96 33.72
N GLU A 721 -5.35 -104.81 34.68
CA GLU A 721 -4.40 -104.44 35.74
C GLU A 721 -3.00 -104.22 35.15
N TRP A 722 -2.52 -105.12 34.28
CA TRP A 722 -1.27 -104.94 33.55
C TRP A 722 -1.25 -103.64 32.73
N MET A 723 -2.38 -103.24 32.12
CA MET A 723 -2.48 -101.98 31.38
C MET A 723 -2.40 -100.71 32.24
N LEU A 724 -2.46 -100.82 33.58
CA LEU A 724 -2.33 -99.68 34.51
C LEU A 724 -0.93 -99.57 35.15
N GLU A 725 -0.01 -100.49 34.83
CA GLU A 725 1.35 -100.53 35.39
C GLU A 725 2.42 -99.92 34.45
N TYR A 726 2.06 -99.66 33.19
CA TYR A 726 2.97 -99.17 32.14
C TYR A 726 2.34 -98.01 31.36
N GLN A 727 3.20 -97.19 30.73
CA GLN A 727 2.79 -96.04 29.92
C GLN A 727 1.90 -96.44 28.74
N GLY A 728 0.97 -95.57 28.33
CA GLY A 728 -0.09 -95.88 27.36
C GLY A 728 0.44 -96.41 26.01
N MET A 729 1.51 -95.80 25.49
CA MET A 729 2.17 -96.26 24.25
C MET A 729 2.91 -97.59 24.41
N VAL A 730 3.43 -97.88 25.62
CA VAL A 730 4.05 -99.18 25.94
C VAL A 730 2.98 -100.27 26.01
N CYS A 731 1.85 -99.99 26.65
CA CYS A 731 0.68 -100.86 26.66
C CYS A 731 0.16 -101.13 25.25
N LEU A 732 0.13 -100.13 24.37
CA LEU A 732 -0.28 -100.30 22.96
C LEU A 732 0.68 -101.24 22.20
N ALA A 733 2.00 -101.00 22.28
CA ALA A 733 3.00 -101.84 21.63
C ALA A 733 2.98 -103.29 22.15
N GLY A 734 2.86 -103.48 23.47
CA GLY A 734 2.72 -104.81 24.08
C GLY A 734 1.46 -105.54 23.61
N ASN A 735 0.32 -104.84 23.58
CA ASN A 735 -0.94 -105.38 23.06
C ASN A 735 -0.83 -105.78 21.57
N GLN A 736 -0.19 -104.97 20.73
CA GLN A 736 -0.02 -105.28 19.29
C GLN A 736 0.82 -106.55 19.07
N ILE A 737 1.92 -106.71 19.81
CA ILE A 737 2.80 -107.88 19.73
C ILE A 737 2.05 -109.14 20.16
N TRP A 738 1.37 -109.09 21.32
CA TRP A 738 0.63 -110.25 21.83
C TRP A 738 -0.61 -110.57 21.01
N TRP A 739 -1.35 -109.58 20.50
CA TRP A 739 -2.47 -109.80 19.58
C TRP A 739 -2.02 -110.49 18.30
N THR A 740 -0.89 -110.07 17.72
CA THR A 740 -0.32 -110.68 16.50
C THR A 740 0.06 -112.13 16.76
N TRP A 741 0.79 -112.41 17.85
CA TRP A 741 1.19 -113.75 18.23
C TRP A 741 -0.01 -114.66 18.54
N GLU A 742 -1.01 -114.19 19.29
CA GLU A 742 -2.22 -114.96 19.59
C GLU A 742 -3.02 -115.26 18.31
N CYS A 743 -3.08 -114.33 17.37
CA CYS A 743 -3.75 -114.52 16.07
C CYS A 743 -3.03 -115.59 15.23
N GLU A 744 -1.69 -115.52 15.13
CA GLU A 744 -0.86 -116.52 14.44
C GLU A 744 -0.97 -117.91 15.09
N ASP A 745 -0.97 -118.00 16.42
CA ASP A 745 -1.14 -119.26 17.14
C ASP A 745 -2.55 -119.84 16.92
N VAL A 746 -3.61 -119.01 16.88
CA VAL A 746 -4.96 -119.46 16.49
C VAL A 746 -4.96 -120.06 15.08
N PHE A 747 -4.33 -119.43 14.08
CA PHE A 747 -4.20 -120.01 12.74
C PHE A 747 -3.39 -121.33 12.74
N ASN A 748 -2.29 -121.39 13.48
CA ASN A 748 -1.46 -122.61 13.62
C ASN A 748 -2.21 -123.75 14.31
N ARG A 749 -2.98 -123.46 15.36
CA ARG A 749 -3.86 -124.43 16.04
C ARG A 749 -4.98 -124.90 15.11
N MET A 750 -5.62 -124.02 14.34
CA MET A 750 -6.64 -124.41 13.35
C MET A 750 -6.07 -125.35 12.28
N LYS A 751 -4.85 -125.10 11.80
CA LYS A 751 -4.13 -125.98 10.85
C LYS A 751 -3.82 -127.37 11.45
N ARG A 752 -3.47 -127.46 12.74
CA ARG A 752 -3.13 -128.72 13.43
C ARG A 752 -4.36 -129.55 13.86
N SER A 753 -5.40 -128.90 14.37
CA SER A 753 -6.51 -129.55 15.09
C SER A 753 -7.81 -129.71 14.29
N LYS A 754 -7.89 -129.16 13.07
CA LYS A 754 -9.14 -129.03 12.27
C LYS A 754 -10.27 -128.25 12.96
N HIS A 755 -9.99 -127.52 14.06
CA HIS A 755 -10.98 -126.79 14.86
C HIS A 755 -11.52 -125.53 14.13
N LYS A 756 -12.52 -125.72 13.27
CA LYS A 756 -13.03 -124.70 12.33
C LYS A 756 -13.53 -123.40 12.97
N SER A 757 -13.88 -123.36 14.26
CA SER A 757 -14.36 -122.14 14.94
C SER A 757 -13.26 -121.31 15.62
N GLY A 758 -11.98 -121.72 15.57
CA GLY A 758 -10.91 -121.10 16.39
C GLY A 758 -10.88 -119.57 16.35
N MET A 759 -11.00 -118.97 15.15
CA MET A 759 -11.04 -117.51 14.99
C MET A 759 -12.33 -116.86 15.54
N LYS A 760 -13.47 -117.55 15.55
CA LYS A 760 -14.71 -117.04 16.19
C LYS A 760 -14.58 -117.03 17.71
N ASP A 761 -13.89 -118.02 18.28
CA ASP A 761 -13.70 -118.12 19.72
C ASP A 761 -12.59 -117.15 20.21
N PHE A 762 -11.58 -116.89 19.37
CA PHE A 762 -10.66 -115.76 19.55
C PHE A 762 -11.38 -114.40 19.48
N ALA A 763 -12.27 -114.19 18.50
CA ALA A 763 -13.06 -112.96 18.43
C ALA A 763 -13.91 -112.73 19.70
N LYS A 764 -14.52 -113.77 20.28
CA LYS A 764 -15.22 -113.68 21.58
C LYS A 764 -14.29 -113.26 22.72
N LYS A 765 -13.04 -113.74 22.75
CA LYS A 765 -12.03 -113.31 23.73
C LYS A 765 -11.72 -111.82 23.57
N GLN A 766 -11.50 -111.36 22.33
CA GLN A 766 -11.22 -109.94 22.05
C GLN A 766 -12.38 -109.02 22.44
N HIS A 767 -13.63 -109.40 22.19
CA HIS A 767 -14.80 -108.62 22.65
C HIS A 767 -14.83 -108.50 24.18
N ARG A 768 -14.68 -109.62 24.92
CA ARG A 768 -14.60 -109.58 26.40
C ARG A 768 -13.47 -108.69 26.90
N GLN A 769 -12.30 -108.74 26.27
CA GLN A 769 -11.16 -107.88 26.60
C GLN A 769 -11.38 -106.39 26.30
N ILE A 770 -12.40 -106.04 25.50
CA ILE A 770 -12.90 -104.67 25.32
C ILE A 770 -13.95 -104.34 26.40
N ASP A 771 -14.89 -105.26 26.66
CA ASP A 771 -15.91 -105.11 27.71
C ASP A 771 -15.26 -104.87 29.09
N ASP A 772 -14.26 -105.67 29.46
CA ASP A 772 -13.47 -105.54 30.70
C ASP A 772 -12.81 -104.15 30.83
N LEU A 773 -12.35 -103.59 29.70
CA LEU A 773 -11.71 -102.27 29.64
C LEU A 773 -12.74 -101.15 29.78
N VAL A 774 -13.89 -101.26 29.11
CA VAL A 774 -15.01 -100.30 29.23
C VAL A 774 -15.51 -100.23 30.67
N VAL A 775 -15.66 -101.37 31.35
CA VAL A 775 -16.03 -101.43 32.77
C VAL A 775 -15.00 -100.70 33.63
N LYS A 776 -13.69 -100.93 33.43
CA LYS A 776 -12.65 -100.26 34.22
C LYS A 776 -12.59 -98.76 33.96
N VAL A 777 -12.72 -98.32 32.71
CA VAL A 777 -12.76 -96.89 32.36
C VAL A 777 -13.96 -96.20 33.01
N GLY A 778 -15.14 -96.83 33.02
CA GLY A 778 -16.32 -96.32 33.72
C GLY A 778 -16.09 -96.16 35.24
N ILE A 779 -15.46 -97.15 35.88
CA ILE A 779 -15.10 -97.09 37.31
C ILE A 779 -14.08 -95.97 37.59
N LEU A 780 -13.05 -95.81 36.76
CA LEU A 780 -12.05 -94.76 36.90
C LEU A 780 -12.67 -93.36 36.69
N PHE A 781 -13.57 -93.20 35.72
CA PHE A 781 -14.26 -91.94 35.47
C PHE A 781 -15.18 -91.55 36.64
N ALA A 782 -15.95 -92.51 37.18
CA ALA A 782 -16.75 -92.30 38.38
C ALA A 782 -15.89 -91.96 39.62
N SER A 783 -14.73 -92.59 39.76
CA SER A 783 -13.78 -92.29 40.84
C SER A 783 -13.16 -90.89 40.72
N PHE A 784 -12.86 -90.44 39.50
CA PHE A 784 -12.32 -89.11 39.24
C PHE A 784 -13.35 -88.00 39.54
N VAL A 785 -14.61 -88.19 39.13
CA VAL A 785 -15.72 -87.28 39.46
C VAL A 785 -15.96 -87.23 40.97
N ALA A 786 -15.84 -88.36 41.68
CA ALA A 786 -15.95 -88.42 43.14
C ALA A 786 -14.74 -87.88 43.93
N VAL A 787 -13.71 -87.35 43.23
CA VAL A 787 -12.52 -86.70 43.80
C VAL A 787 -12.37 -85.24 43.31
N THR A 788 -13.18 -84.82 42.34
CA THR A 788 -13.25 -83.43 41.82
C THR A 788 -14.54 -82.69 42.22
N VAL A 789 -15.33 -83.28 43.14
CA VAL A 789 -16.52 -82.73 43.81
C VAL A 789 -16.34 -82.89 45.32
#